data_AF-A0A8H6T5U1-F1
#
_entry.id   AF-A0A8H6T5U1-F1
#
_cell.length_a   1.000
_cell.length_b   1.000
_cell.length_c   1.000
_cell.angle_alpha   90.00
_cell.angle_beta   90.00
_cell.angle_gamma   90.00
#
_symmetry.space_group_name_H-M   'P 1'
#
loop_
_entity.id
_entity.type
_entity.pdbx_description
1 polymer ?
#
loop_
_entity_poly.entity_id
_entity_poly.type
_entity_poly.pdbx_seq_one_letter_code
_entity_poly.pdbx_strand_id
1 'polypeptide(L)'
;MLQAVLALLAALPALAQQAPFSSPVDPHPLSKTLMDALNADPDYTSLLQLLQRARLIPTLNRLNGSTFFAPTNAAIENHAFWSAATELLVVPDNIQEQLRQQLFYHLINYEVSEMPEAPNPLVLKTLHYPRSPLEPPSRDPPPSPPWMPVPGGSLGSEPQRLRVAARDQDAFVGVDAFGKTGVSITKGIIDAGNGLLLGIDQVLEPPPNLAHLVSQHASVAYFNQILTPEIRDRLNTSTELTLFLPVDAAFESLHELERLYLESPFATSDLTRILDAHAVIHKTVKYADTFVPTAKLKAVDGSVLDIVVTPERTTISTAELVQPDIYASNGVLHLVSDLLVDLGMLTPEKYLLALNCSSFVSLIHSVNLTSFINDTESRYTILAPQDSVLSVFGDDDIPERGSEELKKLIQYHFIPGHWDPAQLRDGMLLETALVEEGLNGSSQVLSVSVNSPEKKKDDKTFKFGGVGVLGGPIPINNTLVYFISRPLTPPPPVIDALLPLQDLSMFLASLYSTLVSDTLLRTPQTSLLAPRNSAFKRLGPLVGDYLLAPTAGSKKDLEKVLLHHTLQTVEYSDSLHNGSRTFATLEGSDVQLEHFKNGTVLISPSGGWAGMKAELVTRNILTTSGVLHETSDVLLPRSLELTIGKLVKAAGATTMTTLIAKAEMDWVLNGTAPPAGSIWAEQGLLTTGWTLLCPSDDAFTGVNFTQLYADPLGLRDLVQQHLVPTPDVSEEAVMNSNRPLIMDESASYTTLRSPASSYGDVIFGRTEDGNYTVGIKGARGKNAQSSGAQVLSWGRTTTGAGTGGVILIDHLIAPYYPPWYVEYGGPGFVLSENVEEVKTSAVESAKSFIAGGFGGVAAVLVGHPFDLTKTRLQTAATGTYTGAIDVVKKTVAKDGISGMYRGMVPPLLGVTPIFAISFWAYDASKKLILATTPNRSSDVLSTTELAAAGFLSAVPTTLVTAPVERAKVLLQVQGQGGTEAKYKGVFDVMKHLYREGGLKSIFRGSGATLARDGPGSAAYFAAYEVTKKALTPAGSSPSELNLGAIIMAGGTAGVAMWALAIPPDVLKSRLQSAPTGTYTGLVDCARKTIAQDGVQALWKGFGPAMGRAFPANAATFLGVEASRYVMDKLF
;
A
#
# COMPACT_ATOMS: atom_id res chain seq x y z
N MET A 1 22.74 -43.59 74.51
CA MET A 1 22.85 -43.41 75.98
C MET A 1 21.43 -43.39 76.54
N LEU A 2 20.91 -44.55 76.94
CA LEU A 2 20.95 -45.06 78.32
C LEU A 2 19.92 -44.37 79.22
N GLN A 3 18.63 -44.55 78.92
CA GLN A 3 17.46 -44.51 79.85
C GLN A 3 16.09 -44.50 79.16
N ALA A 4 16.02 -44.87 77.86
CA ALA A 4 14.79 -45.34 77.22
C ALA A 4 14.96 -46.81 76.78
N VAL A 5 15.60 -47.61 77.64
CA VAL A 5 16.09 -48.99 77.41
C VAL A 5 15.51 -50.00 78.45
N LEU A 6 14.59 -49.62 79.34
CA LEU A 6 14.03 -50.57 80.32
C LEU A 6 12.52 -50.39 80.50
N ALA A 7 11.82 -51.52 80.47
CA ALA A 7 10.42 -51.75 80.87
C ALA A 7 9.33 -51.59 79.78
N LEU A 8 9.39 -52.46 78.77
CA LEU A 8 8.26 -53.38 78.52
C LEU A 8 8.80 -54.68 77.90
N LEU A 9 9.48 -55.44 78.76
CA LEU A 9 10.03 -56.78 78.50
C LEU A 9 9.23 -57.74 79.38
N ALA A 10 8.10 -58.24 78.87
CA ALA A 10 7.41 -59.41 79.38
C ALA A 10 6.45 -59.94 78.30
N ALA A 11 6.63 -61.21 77.93
CA ALA A 11 5.87 -62.01 76.95
C ALA A 11 6.32 -61.96 75.46
N LEU A 12 7.46 -62.61 75.19
CA LEU A 12 7.69 -63.44 74.00
C LEU A 12 7.55 -64.91 74.46
N PRO A 13 7.42 -65.93 73.58
CA PRO A 13 6.69 -66.03 72.31
C PRO A 13 5.80 -67.31 72.27
N ALA A 14 4.78 -67.36 71.41
CA ALA A 14 4.08 -68.60 71.08
C ALA A 14 4.30 -68.94 69.59
N LEU A 15 5.09 -70.00 69.40
CA LEU A 15 5.22 -70.88 68.23
C LEU A 15 5.56 -70.26 66.86
N ALA A 16 6.87 -70.14 66.62
CA ALA A 16 7.47 -70.56 65.36
C ALA A 16 8.72 -71.40 65.70
N GLN A 17 8.51 -72.69 65.98
CA GLN A 17 9.59 -73.67 66.00
C GLN A 17 9.82 -74.15 64.57
N GLN A 18 10.88 -73.65 63.94
CA GLN A 18 11.60 -74.44 62.95
C GLN A 18 12.17 -75.67 63.68
N ALA A 19 11.56 -76.84 63.45
CA ALA A 19 12.21 -78.10 63.74
C ALA A 19 13.04 -78.51 62.50
N PRO A 20 14.33 -78.86 62.66
CA PRO A 20 15.07 -79.52 61.61
C PRO A 20 14.57 -80.96 61.49
N PHE A 21 14.10 -81.36 60.30
CA PHE A 21 13.81 -82.77 60.06
C PHE A 21 15.12 -83.52 59.79
N SER A 22 15.61 -84.21 60.82
CA SER A 22 16.45 -85.40 60.67
C SER A 22 15.90 -86.51 61.56
N SER A 23 15.02 -87.34 61.02
CA SER A 23 14.93 -88.79 61.33
C SER A 23 14.16 -89.48 60.20
N PRO A 24 14.60 -90.67 59.74
CA PRO A 24 13.87 -91.44 58.75
C PRO A 24 12.63 -92.05 59.44
N VAL A 25 11.45 -91.87 58.84
CA VAL A 25 10.25 -92.61 59.23
C VAL A 25 9.97 -93.64 58.15
N ASP A 26 9.89 -94.89 58.56
CA ASP A 26 9.61 -96.06 57.73
C ASP A 26 8.27 -95.95 56.96
N PRO A 27 8.14 -96.61 55.79
CA PRO A 27 6.99 -96.46 54.91
C PRO A 27 5.76 -97.21 55.44
N HIS A 28 4.71 -96.48 55.81
CA HIS A 28 3.37 -97.06 55.85
C HIS A 28 2.77 -97.08 54.43
N PRO A 29 2.13 -98.19 53.99
CA PRO A 29 1.52 -98.27 52.67
C PRO A 29 0.28 -97.35 52.60
N LEU A 30 0.39 -96.28 51.83
CA LEU A 30 -0.71 -95.39 51.46
C LEU A 30 -1.77 -96.21 50.71
N SER A 31 -3.01 -96.22 51.20
CA SER A 31 -4.05 -97.15 50.72
C SER A 31 -4.72 -96.75 49.41
N LYS A 32 -4.52 -95.51 48.91
CA LYS A 32 -4.79 -95.08 47.53
C LYS A 32 -3.89 -93.88 47.20
N THR A 33 -3.16 -93.89 46.10
CA THR A 33 -2.40 -92.73 45.61
C THR A 33 -3.23 -91.87 44.64
N LEU A 34 -2.81 -90.64 44.34
CA LEU A 34 -3.41 -89.78 43.32
C LEU A 34 -3.46 -90.48 41.95
N MET A 35 -2.44 -91.29 41.64
CA MET A 35 -2.42 -92.11 40.42
C MET A 35 -3.48 -93.22 40.45
N ASP A 36 -3.72 -93.83 41.62
CA ASP A 36 -4.80 -94.82 41.78
C ASP A 36 -6.18 -94.14 41.66
N ALA A 37 -6.33 -92.91 42.15
CA ALA A 37 -7.55 -92.12 42.01
C ALA A 37 -7.84 -91.72 40.55
N LEU A 38 -6.81 -91.30 39.80
CA LEU A 38 -6.92 -91.00 38.37
C LEU A 38 -7.23 -92.25 37.53
N ASN A 39 -6.59 -93.39 37.84
CA ASN A 39 -6.82 -94.65 37.12
C ASN A 39 -8.17 -95.31 37.44
N ALA A 40 -8.80 -94.95 38.56
CA ALA A 40 -10.11 -95.46 38.95
C ALA A 40 -11.27 -94.81 38.17
N ASP A 41 -11.06 -93.63 37.59
CA ASP A 41 -12.09 -92.88 36.85
C ASP A 41 -11.78 -92.88 35.33
N PRO A 42 -12.69 -93.41 34.48
CA PRO A 42 -12.44 -93.50 33.03
C PRO A 42 -12.31 -92.14 32.33
N ASP A 43 -12.71 -91.05 32.99
CA ASP A 43 -12.68 -89.69 32.44
C ASP A 43 -11.28 -89.03 32.52
N TYR A 44 -10.25 -89.72 33.01
CA TYR A 44 -8.88 -89.21 33.09
C TYR A 44 -7.88 -90.02 32.24
N THR A 45 -8.34 -90.89 31.34
CA THR A 45 -7.46 -91.71 30.49
C THR A 45 -6.52 -90.88 29.61
N SER A 46 -7.00 -89.78 29.05
CA SER A 46 -6.20 -88.88 28.21
C SER A 46 -5.14 -88.14 29.06
N LEU A 47 -5.51 -87.74 30.28
CA LEU A 47 -4.60 -87.12 31.24
C LEU A 47 -3.48 -88.09 31.67
N LEU A 48 -3.82 -89.37 31.92
CA LEU A 48 -2.84 -90.41 32.25
C LEU A 48 -1.82 -90.61 31.13
N GLN A 49 -2.26 -90.60 29.86
CA GLN A 49 -1.34 -90.66 28.71
C GLN A 49 -0.38 -89.47 28.67
N LEU A 50 -0.89 -88.25 28.92
CA LEU A 50 -0.05 -87.04 28.98
C LEU A 50 0.94 -87.06 30.15
N LEU A 51 0.52 -87.54 31.33
CA LEU A 51 1.40 -87.71 32.50
C LEU A 51 2.51 -88.75 32.25
N GLN A 52 2.19 -89.86 31.57
CA GLN A 52 3.18 -90.85 31.12
C GLN A 52 4.18 -90.21 30.16
N ARG A 53 3.67 -89.45 29.18
CA ARG A 53 4.48 -88.78 28.16
C ARG A 53 5.41 -87.72 28.75
N ALA A 54 4.91 -86.90 29.67
CA ALA A 54 5.67 -85.90 30.42
C ALA A 54 6.64 -86.53 31.44
N ARG A 55 6.52 -87.85 31.66
CA ARG A 55 7.23 -88.65 32.67
C ARG A 55 6.95 -88.24 34.12
N LEU A 56 5.82 -87.59 34.43
CA LEU A 56 5.56 -87.05 35.77
C LEU A 56 4.99 -88.06 36.78
N ILE A 57 4.71 -89.30 36.39
CA ILE A 57 4.15 -90.34 37.30
C ILE A 57 5.02 -90.57 38.55
N PRO A 58 6.35 -90.76 38.45
CA PRO A 58 7.19 -90.92 39.65
C PRO A 58 7.19 -89.69 40.55
N THR A 59 6.99 -88.49 39.98
CA THR A 59 6.91 -87.23 40.73
C THR A 59 5.59 -87.17 41.51
N LEU A 60 4.45 -87.45 40.86
CA LEU A 60 3.13 -87.48 41.52
C LEU A 60 3.06 -88.47 42.69
N ASN A 61 3.67 -89.65 42.55
CA ASN A 61 3.69 -90.65 43.62
C ASN A 61 4.58 -90.27 44.82
N ARG A 62 5.49 -89.30 44.66
CA ARG A 62 6.39 -88.82 45.72
C ARG A 62 5.88 -87.56 46.42
N LEU A 63 4.88 -86.87 45.85
CA LEU A 63 4.23 -85.75 46.51
C LEU A 63 3.41 -86.29 47.68
N ASN A 64 3.61 -85.73 48.87
CA ASN A 64 2.80 -86.01 50.05
C ASN A 64 2.02 -84.75 50.42
N GLY A 65 0.69 -84.85 50.41
CA GLY A 65 -0.22 -83.75 50.67
C GLY A 65 -0.23 -82.72 49.54
N SER A 66 -0.56 -83.13 48.30
CA SER A 66 -0.65 -82.23 47.14
C SER A 66 -2.09 -82.03 46.67
N THR A 67 -2.39 -80.95 45.95
CA THR A 67 -3.70 -80.76 45.30
C THR A 67 -3.50 -80.77 43.79
N PHE A 68 -4.25 -81.62 43.07
CA PHE A 68 -4.20 -81.73 41.61
C PHE A 68 -5.53 -81.37 40.98
N PHE A 69 -5.53 -80.30 40.18
CA PHE A 69 -6.66 -79.95 39.31
C PHE A 69 -6.56 -80.75 38.01
N ALA A 70 -7.31 -81.84 37.91
CA ALA A 70 -7.24 -82.77 36.80
C ALA A 70 -8.29 -82.45 35.72
N PRO A 71 -7.88 -82.07 34.50
CA PRO A 71 -8.82 -81.90 33.40
C PRO A 71 -9.41 -83.24 32.95
N THR A 72 -10.72 -83.25 32.72
CA THR A 72 -11.47 -84.40 32.18
C THR A 72 -11.09 -84.69 30.72
N ASN A 73 -11.46 -85.85 30.20
CA ASN A 73 -11.15 -86.21 28.80
C ASN A 73 -11.77 -85.19 27.82
N ALA A 74 -12.99 -84.73 28.09
CA ALA A 74 -13.66 -83.69 27.30
C ALA A 74 -12.90 -82.35 27.33
N ALA A 75 -12.32 -81.98 28.47
CA ALA A 75 -11.48 -80.80 28.61
C ALA A 75 -10.22 -80.88 27.71
N ILE A 76 -9.62 -82.07 27.62
CA ILE A 76 -8.39 -82.33 26.88
C ILE A 76 -8.65 -82.36 25.37
N GLU A 77 -9.73 -82.98 24.92
CA GLU A 77 -10.14 -83.03 23.50
C GLU A 77 -10.39 -81.62 22.93
N ASN A 78 -10.97 -80.73 23.75
CA ASN A 78 -11.22 -79.34 23.35
C ASN A 78 -9.96 -78.47 23.33
N HIS A 79 -8.84 -78.94 23.88
CA HIS A 79 -7.60 -78.17 23.96
C HIS A 79 -6.60 -78.55 22.85
N ALA A 80 -6.38 -77.62 21.92
CA ALA A 80 -5.63 -77.87 20.68
C ALA A 80 -4.23 -78.50 20.91
N PHE A 81 -3.46 -77.99 21.88
CA PHE A 81 -2.12 -78.52 22.16
C PHE A 81 -2.16 -79.87 22.89
N TRP A 82 -3.07 -80.07 23.86
CA TRP A 82 -3.11 -81.31 24.64
C TRP A 82 -3.71 -82.46 23.84
N SER A 83 -4.73 -82.20 23.01
CA SER A 83 -5.26 -83.17 22.05
C SER A 83 -4.22 -83.56 21.00
N ALA A 84 -3.46 -82.60 20.46
CA ALA A 84 -2.36 -82.92 19.55
C ALA A 84 -1.24 -83.72 20.26
N ALA A 85 -0.95 -83.41 21.53
CA ALA A 85 0.05 -84.11 22.34
C ALA A 85 -0.39 -85.53 22.73
N THR A 86 -1.68 -85.87 22.71
CA THR A 86 -2.14 -87.27 22.83
C THR A 86 -1.95 -88.06 21.53
N GLU A 87 -2.05 -87.42 20.36
CA GLU A 87 -2.01 -88.11 19.05
C GLU A 87 -0.62 -88.16 18.39
N LEU A 88 0.20 -87.10 18.48
CA LEU A 88 1.46 -86.98 17.74
C LEU A 88 2.60 -87.76 18.40
N LEU A 89 3.37 -88.57 17.66
CA LEU A 89 4.53 -89.31 18.22
C LEU A 89 5.78 -88.43 18.50
N VAL A 90 5.89 -87.23 17.92
CA VAL A 90 7.06 -86.33 18.07
C VAL A 90 6.59 -84.88 18.24
N VAL A 91 7.00 -84.22 19.34
CA VAL A 91 6.78 -82.78 19.59
C VAL A 91 8.13 -82.06 19.44
N PRO A 92 8.21 -80.90 18.79
CA PRO A 92 9.47 -80.19 18.52
C PRO A 92 10.01 -79.39 19.74
N ASP A 93 9.83 -79.87 20.96
CA ASP A 93 10.30 -79.22 22.19
C ASP A 93 11.41 -80.04 22.91
N ASN A 94 12.15 -79.40 23.84
CA ASN A 94 13.16 -80.07 24.66
C ASN A 94 12.47 -81.07 25.61
N ILE A 95 12.24 -82.29 25.14
CA ILE A 95 11.68 -83.41 25.90
C ILE A 95 10.43 -82.98 26.68
N GLN A 96 9.31 -82.66 26.02
CA GLN A 96 8.01 -82.42 26.66
C GLN A 96 8.01 -81.32 27.74
N GLU A 97 8.92 -80.35 27.64
CA GLU A 97 9.08 -79.27 28.62
C GLU A 97 7.83 -78.40 28.69
N GLN A 98 7.23 -78.05 27.55
CA GLN A 98 6.01 -77.23 27.52
C GLN A 98 4.85 -77.95 28.22
N LEU A 99 4.69 -79.25 27.93
CA LEU A 99 3.66 -80.09 28.55
C LEU A 99 3.90 -80.22 30.06
N ARG A 100 5.14 -80.42 30.51
CA ARG A 100 5.48 -80.44 31.95
C ARG A 100 5.15 -79.13 32.63
N GLN A 101 5.48 -77.98 32.02
CA GLN A 101 5.19 -76.67 32.60
C GLN A 101 3.69 -76.44 32.79
N GLN A 102 2.88 -76.77 31.77
CA GLN A 102 1.42 -76.69 31.89
C GLN A 102 0.88 -77.67 32.95
N LEU A 103 1.38 -78.90 33.03
CA LEU A 103 0.98 -79.86 34.08
C LEU A 103 1.36 -79.40 35.50
N PHE A 104 2.52 -78.76 35.68
CA PHE A 104 2.91 -78.18 36.97
C PHE A 104 2.01 -77.02 37.39
N TYR A 105 1.36 -76.32 36.46
CA TYR A 105 0.43 -75.24 36.77
C TYR A 105 -0.87 -75.78 37.41
N HIS A 106 -1.22 -77.04 37.12
CA HIS A 106 -2.37 -77.72 37.69
C HIS A 106 -2.07 -78.35 39.08
N LEU A 107 -0.82 -78.35 39.52
CA LEU A 107 -0.36 -79.01 40.75
C LEU A 107 0.02 -78.00 41.84
N ILE A 108 -0.36 -78.32 43.07
CA ILE A 108 -0.01 -77.59 44.29
C ILE A 108 0.63 -78.56 45.28
N ASN A 109 1.65 -78.12 46.03
CA ASN A 109 2.40 -78.98 46.96
C ASN A 109 1.86 -78.99 48.41
N TYR A 110 0.60 -78.61 48.60
CA TYR A 110 -0.14 -78.66 49.85
C TYR A 110 -1.62 -78.99 49.58
N GLU A 111 -2.31 -79.52 50.59
CA GLU A 111 -3.75 -79.80 50.52
C GLU A 111 -4.57 -78.52 50.76
N VAL A 112 -5.55 -78.26 49.90
CA VAL A 112 -6.51 -77.15 50.07
C VAL A 112 -7.67 -77.66 50.93
N SER A 113 -7.62 -77.37 52.24
CA SER A 113 -8.55 -77.95 53.23
C SER A 113 -9.97 -77.36 53.23
N GLU A 114 -10.17 -76.11 52.76
CA GLU A 114 -11.48 -75.45 52.69
C GLU A 114 -11.62 -74.66 51.38
N MET A 115 -12.73 -74.88 50.66
CA MET A 115 -13.09 -74.10 49.49
C MET A 115 -13.76 -72.79 49.92
N PRO A 116 -13.49 -71.66 49.24
CA PRO A 116 -14.01 -70.35 49.66
C PRO A 116 -15.54 -70.28 49.56
N GLU A 117 -16.24 -69.81 50.61
CA GLU A 117 -17.72 -69.78 50.64
C GLU A 117 -18.36 -68.49 50.03
N ALA A 118 -17.57 -67.44 49.75
CA ALA A 118 -17.85 -66.21 48.95
C ALA A 118 -17.07 -65.01 49.52
N PRO A 119 -16.91 -63.87 48.79
CA PRO A 119 -16.62 -63.71 47.37
C PRO A 119 -15.11 -63.49 47.12
N ASN A 120 -14.26 -63.56 48.16
CA ASN A 120 -12.83 -63.25 48.04
C ASN A 120 -12.06 -64.46 47.46
N PRO A 121 -11.36 -64.32 46.33
CA PRO A 121 -10.60 -65.43 45.75
C PRO A 121 -9.45 -65.88 46.65
N LEU A 122 -9.33 -67.20 46.86
CA LEU A 122 -8.22 -67.83 47.53
C LEU A 122 -7.01 -67.93 46.58
N VAL A 123 -5.86 -67.37 46.97
CA VAL A 123 -4.63 -67.41 46.18
C VAL A 123 -3.81 -68.64 46.55
N LEU A 124 -3.48 -69.46 45.56
CA LEU A 124 -2.72 -70.70 45.68
C LEU A 124 -1.38 -70.59 44.94
N LYS A 125 -0.32 -71.18 45.50
CA LYS A 125 1.00 -71.26 44.86
C LYS A 125 1.14 -72.61 44.16
N THR A 126 1.32 -72.58 42.83
CA THR A 126 1.45 -73.80 42.02
C THR A 126 2.87 -74.37 42.08
N LEU A 127 3.09 -75.50 41.42
CA LEU A 127 4.42 -76.05 41.17
C LEU A 127 5.05 -75.52 39.87
N HIS A 128 4.38 -74.62 39.15
CA HIS A 128 4.90 -74.05 37.91
C HIS A 128 5.82 -72.86 38.19
N TYR A 129 7.06 -72.95 37.72
CA TYR A 129 8.00 -71.82 37.71
C TYR A 129 8.24 -71.41 36.25
N PRO A 130 7.63 -70.30 35.80
CA PRO A 130 7.77 -69.83 34.43
C PRO A 130 9.24 -69.59 34.07
N ARG A 131 9.64 -70.00 32.87
CA ARG A 131 11.01 -69.84 32.37
C ARG A 131 11.00 -69.78 30.85
N SER A 132 11.91 -68.99 30.28
CA SER A 132 12.05 -68.89 28.83
C SER A 132 12.46 -70.23 28.24
N PRO A 133 11.85 -70.65 27.12
CA PRO A 133 12.27 -71.87 26.42
C PRO A 133 13.72 -71.74 25.94
N LEU A 134 14.46 -72.85 25.95
CA LEU A 134 15.85 -72.90 25.50
C LEU A 134 15.90 -72.86 23.96
N GLU A 135 16.68 -71.96 23.37
CA GLU A 135 16.95 -71.91 21.92
C GLU A 135 18.44 -72.14 21.60
N PRO A 136 18.79 -73.14 20.75
CA PRO A 136 17.92 -74.18 20.20
C PRO A 136 17.47 -75.18 21.29
N PRO A 137 16.34 -75.89 21.09
CA PRO A 137 15.87 -76.88 22.05
C PRO A 137 16.95 -77.96 22.26
N SER A 138 17.49 -78.03 23.48
CA SER A 138 18.41 -79.11 23.82
C SER A 138 17.67 -80.46 23.75
N ARG A 139 18.40 -81.54 23.48
CA ARG A 139 17.89 -82.91 23.61
C ARG A 139 18.40 -83.59 24.88
N ASP A 140 19.15 -82.85 25.70
CA ASP A 140 19.68 -83.35 26.96
C ASP A 140 18.60 -83.26 28.05
N PRO A 141 18.40 -84.33 28.84
CA PRO A 141 17.45 -84.31 29.94
C PRO A 141 17.84 -83.23 30.97
N PRO A 142 16.86 -82.58 31.63
CA PRO A 142 17.16 -81.59 32.67
C PRO A 142 18.02 -82.23 33.78
N PRO A 143 18.94 -81.45 34.39
CA PRO A 143 20.02 -81.98 35.25
C PRO A 143 19.56 -82.64 36.56
N SER A 144 18.26 -82.66 36.87
CA SER A 144 17.74 -83.14 38.16
C SER A 144 16.56 -84.11 38.00
N PRO A 145 16.77 -85.41 38.26
CA PRO A 145 15.70 -86.38 38.49
C PRO A 145 15.25 -86.41 39.97
N PRO A 146 13.95 -86.64 40.24
CA PRO A 146 12.85 -86.80 39.28
C PRO A 146 12.08 -85.48 39.12
N TRP A 147 12.46 -84.70 38.10
CA TRP A 147 11.74 -83.56 37.51
C TRP A 147 11.00 -82.62 38.46
N MET A 148 11.46 -82.43 39.71
CA MET A 148 10.89 -81.40 40.55
C MET A 148 11.22 -80.03 39.95
N PRO A 149 10.26 -79.09 39.95
CA PRO A 149 10.53 -77.73 39.53
C PRO A 149 11.64 -77.14 40.41
N VAL A 150 12.68 -76.60 39.78
CA VAL A 150 13.76 -75.91 40.49
C VAL A 150 13.31 -74.47 40.72
N PRO A 151 13.31 -73.95 41.96
CA PRO A 151 13.04 -72.55 42.21
C PRO A 151 14.00 -71.66 41.41
N GLY A 152 13.44 -70.74 40.63
CA GLY A 152 14.17 -69.91 39.67
C GLY A 152 13.41 -69.85 38.35
N GLY A 153 13.41 -68.68 37.71
CA GLY A 153 12.62 -68.44 36.51
C GLY A 153 12.37 -66.96 36.26
N SER A 154 11.46 -66.66 35.34
CA SER A 154 11.12 -65.28 34.94
C SER A 154 10.30 -64.50 35.98
N LEU A 155 9.83 -65.16 37.06
CA LEU A 155 9.22 -64.54 38.25
C LEU A 155 10.17 -64.50 39.47
N GLY A 156 11.45 -64.78 39.27
CA GLY A 156 12.44 -64.94 40.34
C GLY A 156 12.32 -66.30 41.02
N SER A 157 12.36 -66.34 42.36
CA SER A 157 12.25 -67.58 43.14
C SER A 157 10.81 -67.97 43.52
N GLU A 158 9.81 -67.23 43.04
CA GLU A 158 8.39 -67.51 43.34
C GLU A 158 7.75 -68.36 42.23
N PRO A 159 6.90 -69.34 42.58
CA PRO A 159 6.09 -70.05 41.60
C PRO A 159 4.96 -69.16 41.08
N GLN A 160 4.37 -69.57 39.95
CA GLN A 160 3.17 -68.96 39.42
C GLN A 160 1.98 -69.19 40.36
N ARG A 161 1.10 -68.19 40.45
CA ARG A 161 -0.10 -68.20 41.30
C ARG A 161 -1.34 -68.63 40.52
N LEU A 162 -2.28 -69.21 41.25
CA LEU A 162 -3.58 -69.66 40.76
C LEU A 162 -4.64 -69.24 41.76
N ARG A 163 -5.81 -68.79 41.30
CA ARG A 163 -6.90 -68.37 42.19
C ARG A 163 -8.07 -69.33 42.13
N VAL A 164 -8.76 -69.49 43.26
CA VAL A 164 -10.01 -70.25 43.37
C VAL A 164 -11.08 -69.36 44.00
N ALA A 165 -12.27 -69.32 43.42
CA ALA A 165 -13.41 -68.61 43.99
C ALA A 165 -14.70 -69.42 43.79
N ALA A 166 -15.64 -69.29 44.72
CA ALA A 166 -16.98 -69.85 44.56
C ALA A 166 -17.96 -68.80 44.04
N ARG A 167 -18.81 -69.20 43.10
CA ARG A 167 -19.94 -68.41 42.57
C ARG A 167 -21.15 -69.31 42.48
N ASP A 168 -22.29 -68.84 42.97
CA ASP A 168 -23.57 -69.53 42.83
C ASP A 168 -23.53 -71.02 43.25
N GLN A 169 -22.80 -71.34 44.33
CA GLN A 169 -22.55 -72.69 44.89
C GLN A 169 -21.55 -73.57 44.12
N ASP A 170 -21.05 -73.12 42.97
CA ASP A 170 -20.02 -73.81 42.19
C ASP A 170 -18.63 -73.20 42.42
N ALA A 171 -17.60 -74.04 42.44
CA ALA A 171 -16.21 -73.60 42.61
C ALA A 171 -15.49 -73.46 41.26
N PHE A 172 -14.79 -72.35 41.07
CA PHE A 172 -14.04 -72.02 39.86
C PHE A 172 -12.56 -71.85 40.17
N VAL A 173 -11.71 -72.31 39.26
CA VAL A 173 -10.24 -72.29 39.36
C VAL A 173 -9.66 -71.50 38.19
N GLY A 174 -8.58 -70.74 38.42
CA GLY A 174 -8.02 -69.84 37.41
C GLY A 174 -8.82 -68.55 37.25
N VAL A 175 -9.50 -68.13 38.31
CA VAL A 175 -10.30 -66.89 38.31
C VAL A 175 -9.42 -65.63 38.34
N ASP A 176 -9.95 -64.50 37.88
CA ASP A 176 -9.31 -63.18 38.03
C ASP A 176 -9.32 -62.70 39.50
N ALA A 177 -8.76 -61.51 39.76
CA ALA A 177 -8.71 -60.94 41.11
C ALA A 177 -10.10 -60.65 41.73
N PHE A 178 -11.15 -60.62 40.91
CA PHE A 178 -12.53 -60.37 41.33
C PHE A 178 -13.40 -61.64 41.34
N GLY A 179 -12.83 -62.81 41.01
CA GLY A 179 -13.54 -64.08 40.95
C GLY A 179 -14.47 -64.26 39.73
N LYS A 180 -14.37 -63.44 38.68
CA LYS A 180 -15.35 -63.40 37.57
C LYS A 180 -15.05 -64.33 36.38
N THR A 181 -13.80 -64.71 36.17
CA THR A 181 -13.39 -65.65 35.10
C THR A 181 -13.08 -67.04 35.68
N GLY A 182 -12.59 -67.99 34.88
CA GLY A 182 -12.06 -69.27 35.36
C GLY A 182 -12.85 -70.51 34.92
N VAL A 183 -12.28 -71.67 35.23
CA VAL A 183 -12.71 -73.02 34.84
C VAL A 183 -13.53 -73.65 35.96
N SER A 184 -14.60 -74.38 35.65
CA SER A 184 -15.48 -74.97 36.66
C SER A 184 -14.91 -76.28 37.21
N ILE A 185 -14.99 -76.46 38.53
CA ILE A 185 -14.72 -77.76 39.17
C ILE A 185 -15.99 -78.61 39.04
N THR A 186 -15.96 -79.58 38.14
CA THR A 186 -17.13 -80.42 37.80
C THR A 186 -17.26 -81.68 38.64
N LYS A 187 -16.16 -82.14 39.25
CA LYS A 187 -16.15 -83.31 40.13
C LYS A 187 -15.78 -82.90 41.55
N GLY A 188 -16.49 -83.46 42.52
CA GLY A 188 -16.22 -83.23 43.95
C GLY A 188 -14.81 -83.62 44.36
N ILE A 189 -14.37 -83.15 45.53
CA ILE A 189 -13.03 -83.39 46.06
C ILE A 189 -12.83 -84.90 46.33
N ILE A 190 -11.88 -85.51 45.63
CA ILE A 190 -11.48 -86.91 45.85
C ILE A 190 -10.22 -86.92 46.71
N ASP A 191 -10.32 -87.48 47.91
CA ASP A 191 -9.20 -87.67 48.83
C ASP A 191 -8.40 -88.92 48.44
N ALA A 192 -7.15 -88.71 48.02
CA ALA A 192 -6.15 -89.77 47.85
C ALA A 192 -5.13 -89.65 49.00
N GLY A 193 -4.60 -90.77 49.48
CA GLY A 193 -3.72 -90.79 50.66
C GLY A 193 -2.47 -89.92 50.55
N ASN A 194 -2.07 -89.49 49.34
CA ASN A 194 -0.96 -88.56 49.11
C ASN A 194 -1.38 -87.19 48.54
N GLY A 195 -2.69 -86.87 48.50
CA GLY A 195 -3.21 -85.57 48.10
C GLY A 195 -4.68 -85.53 47.65
N LEU A 196 -5.20 -84.34 47.34
CA LEU A 196 -6.56 -84.11 46.84
C LEU A 196 -6.59 -84.05 45.30
N LEU A 197 -7.61 -84.66 44.70
CA LEU A 197 -7.89 -84.64 43.26
C LEU A 197 -9.21 -83.90 42.99
N LEU A 198 -9.18 -82.89 42.12
CA LEU A 198 -10.34 -82.11 41.71
C LEU A 198 -10.50 -82.13 40.20
N GLY A 199 -11.65 -82.58 39.70
CA GLY A 199 -11.92 -82.64 38.26
C GLY A 199 -12.37 -81.29 37.71
N ILE A 200 -11.73 -80.83 36.64
CA ILE A 200 -12.05 -79.57 35.95
C ILE A 200 -12.54 -79.81 34.51
N ASP A 201 -13.40 -78.94 34.01
CA ASP A 201 -14.01 -79.05 32.67
C ASP A 201 -13.19 -78.44 31.53
N GLN A 202 -12.12 -77.71 31.83
CA GLN A 202 -11.18 -77.17 30.85
C GLN A 202 -9.73 -77.29 31.34
N VAL A 203 -8.76 -77.27 30.44
CA VAL A 203 -7.33 -77.24 30.78
C VAL A 203 -6.96 -75.84 31.29
N LEU A 204 -6.27 -75.74 32.43
CA LEU A 204 -5.75 -74.46 32.93
C LEU A 204 -4.54 -74.03 32.09
N GLU A 205 -4.68 -72.90 31.41
CA GLU A 205 -3.57 -72.31 30.66
C GLU A 205 -2.69 -71.44 31.57
N PRO A 206 -1.35 -71.64 31.56
CA PRO A 206 -0.45 -70.79 32.29
C PRO A 206 -0.53 -69.36 31.72
N PRO A 207 -0.42 -68.32 32.57
CA PRO A 207 -0.53 -66.96 32.09
C PRO A 207 0.55 -66.61 31.06
N PRO A 208 0.20 -65.89 29.97
CA PRO A 208 1.14 -65.50 28.94
C PRO A 208 2.10 -64.39 29.44
N ASN A 209 3.07 -63.99 28.62
CA ASN A 209 3.99 -62.91 28.99
C ASN A 209 3.28 -61.53 29.01
N LEU A 210 3.92 -60.55 29.65
CA LEU A 210 3.37 -59.19 29.80
C LEU A 210 3.07 -58.52 28.46
N ALA A 211 3.93 -58.67 27.44
CA ALA A 211 3.69 -58.10 26.12
C ALA A 211 2.39 -58.62 25.47
N HIS A 212 2.15 -59.92 25.57
CA HIS A 212 0.93 -60.56 25.07
C HIS A 212 -0.30 -60.14 25.86
N LEU A 213 -0.21 -60.08 27.19
CA LEU A 213 -1.30 -59.59 28.05
C LEU A 213 -1.70 -58.16 27.69
N VAL A 214 -0.73 -57.25 27.57
CA VAL A 214 -0.99 -55.85 27.22
C VAL A 214 -1.67 -55.75 25.85
N SER A 215 -1.28 -56.59 24.89
CA SER A 215 -1.90 -56.60 23.56
C SER A 215 -3.34 -57.12 23.50
N GLN A 216 -3.78 -57.89 24.49
CA GLN A 216 -5.12 -58.49 24.52
C GLN A 216 -6.07 -57.81 25.50
N HIS A 217 -5.53 -57.12 26.51
CA HIS A 217 -6.34 -56.61 27.60
C HIS A 217 -7.10 -55.32 27.20
N ALA A 218 -8.43 -55.37 27.25
CA ALA A 218 -9.30 -54.31 26.74
C ALA A 218 -9.12 -52.95 27.41
N SER A 219 -8.80 -52.92 28.71
CA SER A 219 -8.66 -51.66 29.47
C SER A 219 -7.34 -50.90 29.23
N VAL A 220 -6.42 -51.45 28.44
CA VAL A 220 -5.12 -50.83 28.09
C VAL A 220 -4.90 -50.82 26.58
N ALA A 221 -5.99 -50.80 25.81
CA ALA A 221 -5.95 -50.88 24.36
C ALA A 221 -5.23 -49.67 23.75
N TYR A 222 -5.41 -48.49 24.34
CA TYR A 222 -4.74 -47.26 23.90
C TYR A 222 -3.22 -47.36 24.12
N PHE A 223 -2.78 -47.83 25.29
CA PHE A 223 -1.36 -48.02 25.55
C PHE A 223 -0.72 -48.98 24.53
N ASN A 224 -1.40 -50.08 24.20
CA ASN A 224 -0.94 -51.02 23.17
C ASN A 224 -0.84 -50.39 21.77
N GLN A 225 -1.71 -49.44 21.43
CA GLN A 225 -1.68 -48.73 20.14
C GLN A 225 -0.42 -47.85 19.99
N ILE A 226 0.01 -47.20 21.08
CA ILE A 226 1.18 -46.32 21.09
C ILE A 226 2.50 -47.04 21.39
N LEU A 227 2.49 -48.36 21.62
CA LEU A 227 3.70 -49.12 21.90
C LEU A 227 4.65 -49.14 20.69
N THR A 228 5.89 -48.70 20.93
CA THR A 228 6.96 -48.86 19.96
C THR A 228 7.50 -50.30 19.95
N PRO A 229 8.11 -50.76 18.84
CA PRO A 229 8.73 -52.09 18.78
C PRO A 229 9.73 -52.34 19.91
N GLU A 230 10.54 -51.32 20.24
CA GLU A 230 11.53 -51.37 21.31
C GLU A 230 10.88 -51.64 22.69
N ILE A 231 9.77 -50.96 23.01
CA ILE A 231 9.07 -51.17 24.27
C ILE A 231 8.42 -52.56 24.30
N ARG A 232 7.85 -53.01 23.18
CA ARG A 232 7.23 -54.34 23.09
C ARG A 232 8.26 -55.45 23.32
N ASP A 233 9.45 -55.32 22.76
CA ASP A 233 10.56 -56.26 22.97
C ASP A 233 11.04 -56.25 24.42
N ARG A 234 11.10 -55.07 25.06
CA ARG A 234 11.41 -54.94 26.50
C ARG A 234 10.36 -55.65 27.38
N LEU A 235 9.07 -55.47 27.10
CA LEU A 235 7.99 -56.13 27.85
C LEU A 235 8.01 -57.66 27.71
N ASN A 236 8.48 -58.16 26.56
CA ASN A 236 8.60 -59.60 26.30
C ASN A 236 9.81 -60.23 27.00
N THR A 237 10.95 -59.52 27.01
CA THR A 237 12.23 -60.04 27.50
C THR A 237 12.50 -59.80 28.98
N SER A 238 11.89 -58.77 29.58
CA SER A 238 12.12 -58.42 30.99
C SER A 238 11.57 -59.48 31.94
N THR A 239 12.33 -59.85 32.96
CA THR A 239 11.93 -60.77 34.03
C THR A 239 11.76 -60.04 35.36
N GLU A 240 11.01 -60.62 36.28
CA GLU A 240 10.77 -60.08 37.63
C GLU A 240 10.10 -58.69 37.63
N LEU A 241 9.33 -58.39 36.57
CA LEU A 241 8.73 -57.09 36.35
C LEU A 241 7.38 -56.97 37.08
N THR A 242 7.24 -55.96 37.94
CA THR A 242 5.96 -55.52 38.48
C THR A 242 5.54 -54.27 37.73
N LEU A 243 4.48 -54.36 36.94
CA LEU A 243 4.05 -53.30 36.04
C LEU A 243 2.72 -52.73 36.51
N PHE A 244 2.65 -51.41 36.72
CA PHE A 244 1.44 -50.69 37.07
C PHE A 244 0.95 -49.92 35.85
N LEU A 245 0.14 -50.50 34.96
CA LEU A 245 -0.29 -49.77 33.75
C LEU A 245 -1.55 -48.93 34.00
N PRO A 246 -1.57 -47.68 33.53
CA PRO A 246 -2.78 -46.86 33.55
C PRO A 246 -3.82 -47.41 32.56
N VAL A 247 -5.09 -47.35 32.96
CA VAL A 247 -6.23 -47.69 32.08
C VAL A 247 -6.44 -46.64 30.99
N ASP A 248 -7.15 -46.98 29.92
CA ASP A 248 -7.40 -46.08 28.78
C ASP A 248 -8.00 -44.71 29.21
N ALA A 249 -8.88 -44.69 30.21
CA ALA A 249 -9.46 -43.47 30.77
C ALA A 249 -8.42 -42.48 31.33
N ALA A 250 -7.26 -42.96 31.77
CA ALA A 250 -6.16 -42.12 32.26
C ALA A 250 -5.45 -41.37 31.11
N PHE A 251 -5.42 -41.95 29.91
CA PHE A 251 -4.90 -41.26 28.73
C PHE A 251 -5.95 -40.35 28.10
N GLU A 252 -7.24 -40.63 28.28
CA GLU A 252 -8.34 -39.76 27.84
C GLU A 252 -8.38 -38.41 28.59
N SER A 253 -7.82 -38.33 29.80
CA SER A 253 -7.67 -37.06 30.52
C SER A 253 -6.56 -36.16 29.98
N LEU A 254 -5.67 -36.67 29.11
CA LEU A 254 -4.62 -35.85 28.49
C LEU A 254 -5.20 -34.92 27.42
N HIS A 255 -4.52 -33.80 27.18
CA HIS A 255 -4.94 -32.89 26.12
C HIS A 255 -4.76 -33.57 24.74
N GLU A 256 -5.66 -33.26 23.77
CA GLU A 256 -5.69 -33.92 22.45
C GLU A 256 -4.33 -33.89 21.73
N LEU A 257 -3.61 -32.76 21.82
CA LEU A 257 -2.29 -32.60 21.22
C LEU A 257 -1.19 -33.42 21.91
N GLU A 258 -1.29 -33.63 23.22
CA GLU A 258 -0.34 -34.47 23.96
C GLU A 258 -0.55 -35.93 23.59
N ARG A 259 -1.81 -36.33 23.41
CA ARG A 259 -2.17 -37.65 22.89
C ARG A 259 -1.63 -37.87 21.47
N LEU A 260 -1.84 -36.90 20.59
CA LEU A 260 -1.31 -36.92 19.22
C LEU A 260 0.23 -36.98 19.19
N TYR A 261 0.90 -36.31 20.13
CA TYR A 261 2.35 -36.44 20.31
C TYR A 261 2.74 -37.88 20.68
N LEU A 262 2.08 -38.49 21.66
CA LEU A 262 2.37 -39.87 22.10
C LEU A 262 2.13 -40.92 21.01
N GLU A 263 1.18 -40.67 20.10
CA GLU A 263 0.95 -41.51 18.92
C GLU A 263 2.02 -41.32 17.82
N SER A 264 2.84 -40.27 17.91
CA SER A 264 3.87 -39.96 16.92
C SER A 264 5.13 -40.81 17.10
N PRO A 265 5.93 -41.03 16.03
CA PRO A 265 7.19 -41.78 16.12
C PRO A 265 8.27 -41.08 16.97
N PHE A 266 8.06 -39.81 17.32
CA PHE A 266 9.01 -39.00 18.09
C PHE A 266 8.85 -39.13 19.61
N ALA A 267 7.79 -39.81 20.08
CA ALA A 267 7.51 -39.97 21.50
C ALA A 267 8.20 -41.17 22.17
N THR A 268 9.02 -41.95 21.45
CA THR A 268 9.65 -43.18 21.97
C THR A 268 10.38 -43.00 23.30
N SER A 269 11.11 -41.89 23.46
CA SER A 269 11.84 -41.57 24.70
C SER A 269 10.89 -41.24 25.87
N ASP A 270 9.83 -40.47 25.62
CA ASP A 270 8.81 -40.16 26.62
C ASP A 270 7.95 -41.37 26.98
N LEU A 271 7.57 -42.20 26.00
CA LEU A 271 6.87 -43.46 26.23
C LEU A 271 7.72 -44.43 27.06
N THR A 272 9.03 -44.46 26.82
CA THR A 272 9.98 -45.21 27.63
C THR A 272 10.03 -44.68 29.06
N ARG A 273 10.07 -43.35 29.25
CA ARG A 273 10.00 -42.73 30.58
C ARG A 273 8.69 -43.04 31.30
N ILE A 274 7.55 -43.00 30.59
CA ILE A 274 6.25 -43.42 31.13
C ILE A 274 6.34 -44.86 31.58
N LEU A 275 6.78 -45.79 30.73
CA LEU A 275 6.93 -47.19 31.11
C LEU A 275 7.83 -47.37 32.34
N ASP A 276 8.97 -46.69 32.38
CA ASP A 276 9.96 -46.82 33.45
C ASP A 276 9.43 -46.30 34.81
N ALA A 277 8.58 -45.28 34.81
CA ALA A 277 7.89 -44.80 36.02
C ALA A 277 6.81 -45.77 36.51
N HIS A 278 6.22 -46.54 35.59
CA HIS A 278 5.17 -47.53 35.89
C HIS A 278 5.74 -48.94 36.12
N ALA A 279 7.04 -49.15 35.92
CA ALA A 279 7.73 -50.42 36.06
C ALA A 279 8.54 -50.47 37.36
N VAL A 280 8.45 -51.58 38.09
CA VAL A 280 9.28 -51.89 39.25
C VAL A 280 9.98 -53.22 39.00
N ILE A 281 11.32 -53.21 39.02
CA ILE A 281 12.14 -54.42 38.94
C ILE A 281 12.76 -54.68 40.31
N HIS A 282 12.52 -55.87 40.86
CA HIS A 282 13.02 -56.30 42.16
C HIS A 282 13.28 -57.81 42.13
N LYS A 283 14.08 -58.36 43.06
CA LYS A 283 14.38 -59.81 43.17
C LYS A 283 13.15 -60.74 43.16
N THR A 284 11.98 -60.21 43.48
CA THR A 284 10.70 -60.91 43.47
C THR A 284 9.62 -59.94 43.04
N VAL A 285 8.69 -60.43 42.23
CA VAL A 285 7.51 -59.72 41.76
C VAL A 285 6.64 -59.31 42.96
N LYS A 286 6.05 -58.12 42.92
CA LYS A 286 5.25 -57.57 44.03
C LYS A 286 3.76 -57.72 43.75
N TYR A 287 3.12 -58.56 44.54
CA TYR A 287 1.69 -58.84 44.47
C TYR A 287 0.92 -57.97 45.47
N ALA A 288 -0.38 -57.77 45.25
CA ALA A 288 -1.20 -56.88 46.06
C ALA A 288 -1.29 -57.30 47.53
N ASP A 289 -1.29 -58.61 47.80
CA ASP A 289 -1.28 -59.19 49.14
C ASP A 289 0.03 -58.96 49.92
N THR A 290 1.12 -58.61 49.22
CA THR A 290 2.44 -58.32 49.83
C THR A 290 2.60 -56.86 50.24
N PHE A 291 1.65 -55.98 49.88
CA PHE A 291 1.70 -54.57 50.26
C PHE A 291 1.33 -54.42 51.73
N VAL A 292 2.31 -54.02 52.55
CA VAL A 292 2.07 -53.57 53.94
C VAL A 292 1.31 -52.23 53.92
N PRO A 293 0.62 -51.83 55.02
CA PRO A 293 -0.23 -50.62 55.04
C PRO A 293 0.43 -49.35 54.50
N THR A 294 1.75 -49.25 54.60
CA THR A 294 2.57 -48.23 53.94
C THR A 294 3.85 -48.88 53.41
N ALA A 295 3.97 -49.01 52.08
CA ALA A 295 5.14 -49.58 51.42
C ALA A 295 5.75 -48.58 50.43
N LYS A 296 7.07 -48.66 50.22
CA LYS A 296 7.77 -47.85 49.22
C LYS A 296 8.46 -48.76 48.23
N LEU A 297 8.12 -48.62 46.95
CA LEU A 297 8.80 -49.32 45.86
C LEU A 297 9.59 -48.32 45.04
N LYS A 298 10.74 -48.74 44.51
CA LYS A 298 11.54 -47.91 43.59
C LYS A 298 11.21 -48.33 42.16
N ALA A 299 10.68 -47.42 41.37
CA ALA A 299 10.44 -47.61 39.94
C ALA A 299 11.75 -47.61 39.14
N VAL A 300 11.69 -48.05 37.89
CA VAL A 300 12.86 -48.15 36.99
C VAL A 300 13.42 -46.76 36.67
N ASP A 301 12.56 -45.75 36.56
CA ASP A 301 12.97 -44.35 36.38
C ASP A 301 13.68 -43.74 37.62
N GLY A 302 13.67 -44.47 38.74
CA GLY A 302 14.27 -44.07 40.00
C GLY A 302 13.32 -43.37 40.97
N SER A 303 12.09 -43.06 40.55
CA SER A 303 11.04 -42.50 41.42
C SER A 303 10.62 -43.51 42.50
N VAL A 304 10.08 -42.99 43.60
CA VAL A 304 9.60 -43.81 44.72
C VAL A 304 8.09 -43.84 44.66
N LEU A 305 7.53 -45.02 44.43
CA LEU A 305 6.10 -45.28 44.46
C LEU A 305 5.65 -45.54 45.89
N ASP A 306 4.84 -44.65 46.44
CA ASP A 306 4.30 -44.75 47.79
C ASP A 306 2.96 -45.52 47.75
N ILE A 307 2.96 -46.75 48.25
CA ILE A 307 1.78 -47.61 48.28
C ILE A 307 1.11 -47.47 49.65
N VAL A 308 -0.15 -47.06 49.64
CA VAL A 308 -0.99 -46.95 50.83
C VAL A 308 -2.18 -47.89 50.67
N VAL A 309 -2.28 -48.85 51.58
CA VAL A 309 -3.37 -49.83 51.61
C VAL A 309 -4.36 -49.43 52.68
N THR A 310 -5.58 -49.08 52.28
CA THR A 310 -6.71 -48.84 53.19
C THR A 310 -7.73 -49.97 53.06
N PRO A 311 -8.63 -50.17 54.05
CA PRO A 311 -9.65 -51.22 53.97
C PRO A 311 -10.58 -51.14 52.76
N GLU A 312 -10.72 -49.95 52.17
CA GLU A 312 -11.63 -49.69 51.04
C GLU A 312 -10.90 -49.63 49.69
N ARG A 313 -9.65 -49.16 49.66
CA ARG A 313 -8.88 -48.97 48.42
C ARG A 313 -7.36 -49.05 48.64
N THR A 314 -6.65 -49.44 47.59
CA THR A 314 -5.18 -49.37 47.52
C THR A 314 -4.79 -48.25 46.56
N THR A 315 -3.96 -47.32 47.02
CA THR A 315 -3.44 -46.21 46.20
C THR A 315 -1.94 -46.37 46.00
N ILE A 316 -1.48 -46.17 44.76
CA ILE A 316 -0.08 -46.20 44.35
C ILE A 316 0.28 -44.77 43.95
N SER A 317 1.06 -44.10 44.80
CA SER A 317 1.34 -42.67 44.72
C SER A 317 0.05 -41.83 44.62
N THR A 318 -0.28 -41.34 43.43
CA THR A 318 -1.47 -40.53 43.14
C THR A 318 -2.63 -41.34 42.55
N ALA A 319 -2.38 -42.55 42.03
CA ALA A 319 -3.37 -43.33 41.31
C ALA A 319 -4.00 -44.43 42.18
N GLU A 320 -5.29 -44.71 42.00
CA GLU A 320 -5.97 -45.85 42.62
C GLU A 320 -5.72 -47.14 41.82
N LEU A 321 -5.53 -48.26 42.53
CA LEU A 321 -5.39 -49.59 41.96
C LEU A 321 -6.76 -50.12 41.52
N VAL A 322 -7.02 -50.09 40.20
CA VAL A 322 -8.28 -50.49 39.58
C VAL A 322 -8.41 -52.01 39.53
N GLN A 323 -7.37 -52.71 39.07
CA GLN A 323 -7.34 -54.17 39.00
C GLN A 323 -5.98 -54.70 39.45
N PRO A 324 -5.90 -55.35 40.63
CA PRO A 324 -4.66 -55.92 41.12
C PRO A 324 -4.33 -57.23 40.43
N ASP A 325 -3.03 -57.55 40.37
CA ASP A 325 -2.51 -58.91 40.23
C ASP A 325 -3.07 -59.69 39.00
N ILE A 326 -2.93 -59.12 37.81
CA ILE A 326 -3.06 -59.85 36.55
C ILE A 326 -1.75 -60.61 36.34
N TYR A 327 -1.81 -61.94 36.42
CA TYR A 327 -0.63 -62.79 36.38
C TYR A 327 -0.04 -62.87 34.98
N ALA A 328 1.29 -62.84 34.88
CA ALA A 328 2.04 -63.04 33.65
C ALA A 328 3.15 -64.08 33.86
N SER A 329 3.70 -64.66 32.79
CA SER A 329 4.83 -65.59 32.90
C SER A 329 6.13 -64.90 33.31
N ASN A 330 6.32 -63.61 32.99
CA ASN A 330 7.55 -62.87 33.27
C ASN A 330 7.39 -61.71 34.27
N GLY A 331 6.20 -61.58 34.87
CA GLY A 331 5.92 -60.55 35.87
C GLY A 331 4.48 -60.56 36.38
N VAL A 332 4.05 -59.42 36.89
CA VAL A 332 2.65 -59.15 37.25
C VAL A 332 2.24 -57.79 36.70
N LEU A 333 1.00 -57.70 36.23
CA LEU A 333 0.38 -56.48 35.76
C LEU A 333 -0.70 -56.03 36.76
N HIS A 334 -0.62 -54.78 37.16
CA HIS A 334 -1.60 -54.08 37.99
C HIS A 334 -2.17 -52.93 37.16
N LEU A 335 -3.48 -52.76 37.13
CA LEU A 335 -4.10 -51.63 36.43
C LEU A 335 -4.36 -50.48 37.39
N VAL A 336 -3.94 -49.27 37.03
CA VAL A 336 -4.12 -48.06 37.83
C VAL A 336 -5.01 -47.05 37.10
N SER A 337 -5.65 -46.17 37.87
CA SER A 337 -6.64 -45.22 37.37
C SER A 337 -6.04 -43.97 36.70
N ASP A 338 -4.77 -43.66 36.97
CA ASP A 338 -4.12 -42.43 36.49
C ASP A 338 -2.62 -42.69 36.19
N LEU A 339 -1.97 -41.80 35.44
CA LEU A 339 -0.53 -41.87 35.18
C LEU A 339 0.27 -41.61 36.47
N LEU A 340 1.24 -42.47 36.76
CA LEU A 340 2.17 -42.35 37.89
C LEU A 340 3.30 -41.35 37.65
N VAL A 341 3.36 -40.77 36.45
CA VAL A 341 4.36 -39.78 36.06
C VAL A 341 3.65 -38.52 35.59
N ASP A 342 4.13 -37.38 36.08
CA ASP A 342 3.77 -36.10 35.50
C ASP A 342 4.51 -35.96 34.16
N LEU A 343 3.77 -35.76 33.07
CA LEU A 343 4.37 -35.47 31.78
C LEU A 343 4.98 -34.07 31.73
N GLY A 344 4.66 -33.23 32.72
CA GLY A 344 5.03 -31.83 32.77
C GLY A 344 4.40 -31.05 31.61
N MET A 345 4.69 -29.76 31.56
CA MET A 345 4.35 -28.97 30.38
C MET A 345 5.24 -29.43 29.22
N LEU A 346 4.65 -30.08 28.21
CA LEU A 346 5.40 -30.43 27.01
C LEU A 346 6.00 -29.17 26.36
N THR A 347 7.21 -29.30 25.83
CA THR A 347 7.90 -28.19 25.17
C THR A 347 7.21 -27.84 23.84
N PRO A 348 7.27 -26.58 23.38
CA PRO A 348 6.77 -26.21 22.06
C PRO A 348 7.30 -27.10 20.93
N GLU A 349 8.53 -27.61 21.04
CA GLU A 349 9.10 -28.61 20.13
C GLU A 349 8.22 -29.86 19.99
N LYS A 350 7.80 -30.48 21.10
CA LYS A 350 6.97 -31.70 21.10
C LYS A 350 5.60 -31.44 20.50
N TYR A 351 5.02 -30.27 20.79
CA TYR A 351 3.76 -29.86 20.18
C TYR A 351 3.88 -29.65 18.66
N LEU A 352 4.96 -29.03 18.18
CA LEU A 352 5.21 -28.89 16.73
C LEU A 352 5.36 -30.24 16.03
N LEU A 353 6.00 -31.22 16.69
CA LEU A 353 6.11 -32.59 16.18
C LEU A 353 4.73 -33.28 16.07
N ALA A 354 3.87 -33.11 17.07
CA ALA A 354 2.49 -33.63 17.04
C ALA A 354 1.67 -33.00 15.89
N LEU A 355 1.94 -31.74 15.60
CA LEU A 355 1.25 -30.93 14.58
C LEU A 355 1.80 -31.12 13.16
N ASN A 356 2.61 -32.16 12.92
CA ASN A 356 3.18 -32.50 11.62
C ASN A 356 4.10 -31.39 11.06
N CYS A 357 4.92 -30.79 11.91
CA CYS A 357 5.97 -29.82 11.57
C CYS A 357 7.39 -30.41 11.78
N SER A 358 7.59 -31.70 11.52
CA SER A 358 8.85 -32.39 11.80
C SER A 358 10.03 -31.88 10.96
N SER A 359 9.79 -31.50 9.72
CA SER A 359 10.78 -30.92 8.82
C SER A 359 11.20 -29.53 9.30
N PHE A 360 10.23 -28.72 9.77
CA PHE A 360 10.51 -27.40 10.33
C PHE A 360 11.36 -27.50 11.62
N VAL A 361 11.02 -28.43 12.52
CA VAL A 361 11.84 -28.73 13.71
C VAL A 361 13.26 -29.17 13.31
N SER A 362 13.40 -30.05 12.31
CA SER A 362 14.72 -30.45 11.80
C SER A 362 15.54 -29.26 11.28
N LEU A 363 14.92 -28.28 10.61
CA LEU A 363 15.60 -27.06 10.19
C LEU A 363 16.06 -26.22 11.38
N ILE A 364 15.24 -26.05 12.41
CA ILE A 364 15.60 -25.33 13.66
C ILE A 364 16.82 -25.96 14.34
N HIS A 365 16.85 -27.29 14.44
CA HIS A 365 18.00 -28.03 14.98
C HIS A 365 19.27 -27.81 14.16
N SER A 366 19.16 -27.79 12.82
CA SER A 366 20.33 -27.63 11.94
C SER A 366 21.06 -26.29 12.11
N VAL A 367 20.38 -25.25 12.59
CA VAL A 367 20.93 -23.91 12.84
C VAL A 367 21.13 -23.59 14.33
N ASN A 368 20.99 -24.60 15.21
CA ASN A 368 21.17 -24.48 16.65
C ASN A 368 20.26 -23.41 17.32
N LEU A 369 19.01 -23.31 16.87
CA LEU A 369 18.00 -22.38 17.42
C LEU A 369 16.98 -23.09 18.34
N THR A 370 17.38 -24.22 18.93
CA THR A 370 16.53 -25.08 19.76
C THR A 370 16.06 -24.40 21.04
N SER A 371 16.73 -23.32 21.49
CA SER A 371 16.31 -22.52 22.65
C SER A 371 14.93 -21.87 22.47
N PHE A 372 14.52 -21.57 21.22
CA PHE A 372 13.21 -20.98 20.94
C PHE A 372 12.04 -21.96 21.09
N ILE A 373 12.30 -23.26 21.05
CA ILE A 373 11.28 -24.32 21.07
C ILE A 373 11.36 -25.25 22.27
N ASN A 374 12.45 -25.21 23.04
CA ASN A 374 12.61 -25.98 24.28
C ASN A 374 12.26 -25.19 25.54
N ASP A 375 12.25 -23.85 25.48
CA ASP A 375 11.83 -23.02 26.60
C ASP A 375 10.29 -22.94 26.67
N THR A 376 9.73 -23.20 27.85
CA THR A 376 8.29 -23.15 28.15
C THR A 376 7.87 -21.85 28.86
N GLU A 377 8.83 -21.08 29.35
CA GLU A 377 8.58 -19.80 30.04
C GLU A 377 8.51 -18.64 29.05
N SER A 378 9.35 -18.67 28.01
CA SER A 378 9.40 -17.62 26.99
C SER A 378 8.10 -17.53 26.18
N ARG A 379 7.59 -16.29 26.04
CA ARG A 379 6.40 -15.99 25.24
C ARG A 379 6.79 -15.71 23.80
N TYR A 380 6.45 -16.63 22.91
CA TYR A 380 6.64 -16.48 21.47
C TYR A 380 5.36 -16.80 20.71
N THR A 381 5.19 -16.15 19.57
CA THR A 381 4.25 -16.54 18.53
C THR A 381 5.06 -17.15 17.39
N ILE A 382 4.85 -18.43 17.11
CA ILE A 382 5.58 -19.20 16.11
C ILE A 382 4.72 -19.30 14.85
N LEU A 383 5.28 -18.86 13.73
CA LEU A 383 4.70 -19.03 12.41
C LEU A 383 5.28 -20.31 11.81
N ALA A 384 4.54 -21.42 11.89
CA ALA A 384 5.08 -22.74 11.56
C ALA A 384 4.53 -23.25 10.21
N PRO A 385 5.38 -23.53 9.21
CA PRO A 385 4.95 -24.28 8.03
C PRO A 385 4.81 -25.77 8.38
N GLN A 386 3.72 -26.40 7.93
CA GLN A 386 3.55 -27.85 8.05
C GLN A 386 4.45 -28.61 7.06
N ASP A 387 4.69 -29.89 7.32
CA ASP A 387 5.52 -30.73 6.46
C ASP A 387 4.93 -30.85 5.03
N SER A 388 3.60 -30.86 4.90
CA SER A 388 2.94 -30.81 3.60
C SER A 388 3.23 -29.53 2.82
N VAL A 389 3.37 -28.40 3.52
CA VAL A 389 3.74 -27.11 2.91
C VAL A 389 5.19 -27.15 2.48
N LEU A 390 6.11 -27.58 3.36
CA LEU A 390 7.53 -27.66 3.06
C LEU A 390 7.84 -28.64 1.92
N SER A 391 7.13 -29.76 1.82
CA SER A 391 7.35 -30.75 0.75
C SER A 391 7.08 -30.24 -0.68
N VAL A 392 6.34 -29.14 -0.82
CA VAL A 392 6.06 -28.50 -2.12
C VAL A 392 7.23 -27.63 -2.57
N PHE A 393 7.99 -27.08 -1.62
CA PHE A 393 9.18 -26.29 -1.90
C PHE A 393 10.38 -27.24 -2.01
N GLY A 394 11.13 -27.16 -3.10
CA GLY A 394 12.28 -28.06 -3.30
C GLY A 394 13.41 -27.75 -2.33
N ASP A 395 14.40 -28.65 -2.24
CA ASP A 395 15.64 -28.39 -1.48
C ASP A 395 16.36 -27.12 -1.98
N ASP A 396 16.15 -26.72 -3.24
CA ASP A 396 16.72 -25.50 -3.84
C ASP A 396 16.03 -24.19 -3.38
N ASP A 397 14.78 -24.25 -2.89
CA ASP A 397 14.01 -23.07 -2.46
C ASP A 397 14.28 -22.68 -0.99
N ILE A 398 14.88 -23.60 -0.22
CA ILE A 398 15.22 -23.41 1.19
C ILE A 398 16.74 -23.30 1.30
N PRO A 399 17.30 -22.32 2.06
CA PRO A 399 18.74 -22.20 2.20
C PRO A 399 19.39 -23.44 2.81
N GLU A 400 20.67 -23.68 2.47
CA GLU A 400 21.41 -24.86 2.91
C GLU A 400 21.41 -25.04 4.45
N ARG A 401 21.34 -26.30 4.91
CA ARG A 401 21.32 -26.62 6.34
C ARG A 401 22.59 -26.11 7.04
N GLY A 402 22.42 -25.40 8.14
CA GLY A 402 23.51 -24.80 8.90
C GLY A 402 24.05 -23.47 8.33
N SER A 403 23.49 -22.96 7.24
CA SER A 403 23.83 -21.64 6.70
C SER A 403 23.29 -20.50 7.59
N GLU A 404 23.94 -19.34 7.54
CA GLU A 404 23.45 -18.15 8.25
C GLU A 404 22.17 -17.60 7.59
N GLU A 405 21.98 -17.82 6.29
CA GLU A 405 20.74 -17.50 5.58
C GLU A 405 19.56 -18.30 6.13
N LEU A 406 19.74 -19.61 6.36
CA LEU A 406 18.70 -20.45 6.97
C LEU A 406 18.41 -19.99 8.40
N LYS A 407 19.44 -19.67 9.18
CA LYS A 407 19.28 -19.18 10.55
C LYS A 407 18.45 -17.89 10.59
N LYS A 408 18.71 -16.94 9.69
CA LYS A 408 17.91 -15.71 9.54
C LYS A 408 16.46 -16.02 9.16
N LEU A 409 16.26 -16.92 8.20
CA LEU A 409 14.93 -17.37 7.77
C LEU A 409 14.15 -17.93 8.97
N ILE A 410 14.75 -18.83 9.75
CA ILE A 410 14.10 -19.43 10.91
C ILE A 410 13.79 -18.38 11.97
N GLN A 411 14.73 -17.48 12.32
CA GLN A 411 14.47 -16.40 13.28
C GLN A 411 13.29 -15.49 12.88
N TYR A 412 13.08 -15.28 11.58
CA TYR A 412 11.97 -14.48 11.07
C TYR A 412 10.58 -15.12 11.29
N HIS A 413 10.52 -16.42 11.56
CA HIS A 413 9.28 -17.14 11.88
C HIS A 413 8.89 -17.03 13.36
N PHE A 414 9.76 -16.48 14.22
CA PHE A 414 9.49 -16.29 15.64
C PHE A 414 9.20 -14.82 15.94
N ILE A 415 8.08 -14.55 16.59
CA ILE A 415 7.67 -13.22 17.01
C ILE A 415 7.63 -13.20 18.54
N PRO A 416 8.43 -12.35 19.21
CA PRO A 416 8.35 -12.19 20.66
C PRO A 416 6.95 -11.74 21.10
N GLY A 417 6.41 -12.37 22.15
CA GLY A 417 5.09 -12.08 22.70
C GLY A 417 3.99 -13.05 22.27
N HIS A 418 2.82 -12.91 22.91
CA HIS A 418 1.63 -13.72 22.67
C HIS A 418 0.59 -12.90 21.88
N TRP A 419 0.52 -13.12 20.58
CA TRP A 419 -0.26 -12.29 19.65
C TRP A 419 -1.59 -12.93 19.25
N ASP A 420 -2.60 -12.74 20.09
CA ASP A 420 -3.95 -13.24 19.82
C ASP A 420 -4.59 -12.56 18.59
N PRO A 421 -5.46 -13.25 17.83
CA PRO A 421 -6.15 -12.67 16.66
C PRO A 421 -6.92 -11.39 16.94
N ALA A 422 -7.36 -11.18 18.18
CA ALA A 422 -8.06 -9.97 18.62
C ALA A 422 -7.14 -8.74 18.73
N GLN A 423 -5.83 -8.95 18.92
CA GLN A 423 -4.83 -7.89 19.04
C GLN A 423 -4.32 -7.43 17.67
N LEU A 424 -4.40 -8.30 16.66
CA LEU A 424 -3.92 -8.05 15.30
C LEU A 424 -4.80 -7.03 14.57
N ARG A 425 -4.16 -6.05 13.93
CA ARG A 425 -4.81 -5.01 13.12
C ARG A 425 -4.22 -4.97 11.72
N ASP A 426 -5.03 -4.57 10.75
CA ASP A 426 -4.54 -4.38 9.39
C ASP A 426 -3.49 -3.26 9.36
N GLY A 427 -2.36 -3.53 8.71
CA GLY A 427 -1.21 -2.62 8.64
C GLY A 427 -0.25 -2.69 9.82
N MET A 428 -0.54 -3.48 10.86
CA MET A 428 0.30 -3.61 12.04
C MET A 428 1.68 -4.20 11.69
N LEU A 429 2.73 -3.65 12.27
CA LEU A 429 4.10 -4.17 12.17
C LEU A 429 4.48 -4.85 13.49
N LEU A 430 4.93 -6.09 13.43
CA LEU A 430 5.40 -6.88 14.57
C LEU A 430 6.91 -7.08 14.49
N GLU A 431 7.62 -6.85 15.59
CA GLU A 431 9.05 -7.18 15.69
C GLU A 431 9.23 -8.70 15.72
N THR A 432 10.19 -9.20 14.97
CA THR A 432 10.54 -10.63 14.94
C THR A 432 11.79 -10.90 15.78
N ALA A 433 12.14 -12.17 15.97
CA ALA A 433 13.38 -12.56 16.63
C ALA A 433 14.61 -12.41 15.72
N LEU A 434 14.42 -12.12 14.42
CA LEU A 434 15.50 -11.84 13.48
C LEU A 434 16.10 -10.47 13.78
N VAL A 435 17.37 -10.44 14.14
CA VAL A 435 18.14 -9.20 14.32
C VAL A 435 19.02 -8.99 13.10
N GLU A 436 18.95 -7.82 12.50
CA GLU A 436 19.74 -7.50 11.30
C GLU A 436 20.78 -6.41 11.57
N GLU A 437 22.00 -6.65 11.11
CA GLU A 437 23.07 -5.65 11.13
C GLU A 437 22.71 -4.41 10.30
N GLY A 438 21.97 -4.60 9.19
CA GLY A 438 21.47 -3.51 8.35
C GLY A 438 20.47 -2.60 9.09
N LEU A 439 19.84 -3.06 10.16
CA LEU A 439 18.99 -2.25 11.03
C LEU A 439 19.74 -1.76 12.28
N ASN A 440 21.07 -1.75 12.24
CA ASN A 440 21.96 -1.40 13.34
C ASN A 440 21.72 -2.27 14.59
N GLY A 441 21.49 -3.57 14.38
CA GLY A 441 21.23 -4.53 15.46
C GLY A 441 19.81 -4.47 16.04
N SER A 442 18.88 -3.84 15.33
CA SER A 442 17.44 -3.87 15.69
C SER A 442 16.76 -5.10 15.11
N SER A 443 15.64 -5.49 15.71
CA SER A 443 14.80 -6.56 15.19
C SER A 443 14.14 -6.17 13.87
N GLN A 444 14.12 -7.10 12.93
CA GLN A 444 13.37 -6.97 11.69
C GLN A 444 11.88 -7.08 11.96
N VAL A 445 11.08 -6.32 11.22
CA VAL A 445 9.63 -6.28 11.38
C VAL A 445 8.92 -7.18 10.37
N LEU A 446 7.69 -7.56 10.70
CA LEU A 446 6.80 -8.37 9.89
C LEU A 446 5.44 -7.68 9.80
N SER A 447 4.96 -7.49 8.57
CA SER A 447 3.67 -6.84 8.35
C SER A 447 2.51 -7.80 8.54
N VAL A 448 1.44 -7.30 9.17
CA VAL A 448 0.19 -8.03 9.37
C VAL A 448 -0.88 -7.39 8.50
N SER A 449 -1.57 -8.21 7.71
CA SER A 449 -2.76 -7.79 6.98
C SER A 449 -3.97 -8.61 7.43
N VAL A 450 -5.08 -7.92 7.66
CA VAL A 450 -6.30 -8.51 8.21
C VAL A 450 -7.43 -8.22 7.23
N ASN A 451 -7.88 -9.24 6.51
CA ASN A 451 -9.01 -9.09 5.60
C ASN A 451 -10.30 -9.59 6.27
N SER A 452 -11.33 -8.75 6.29
CA SER A 452 -12.65 -9.07 6.84
C SER A 452 -13.67 -9.06 5.70
N PRO A 453 -14.16 -10.22 5.21
CA PRO A 453 -15.20 -10.26 4.19
C PRO A 453 -16.50 -9.67 4.75
N GLU A 454 -17.07 -8.67 4.05
CA GLU A 454 -18.22 -7.84 4.48
C GLU A 454 -19.47 -8.63 4.94
N LYS A 455 -19.55 -9.94 4.66
CA LYS A 455 -20.75 -10.77 4.90
C LYS A 455 -20.69 -11.69 6.12
N LYS A 456 -19.54 -11.85 6.80
CA LYS A 456 -19.44 -12.66 8.04
C LYS A 456 -18.42 -12.05 9.00
N LYS A 457 -18.90 -11.55 10.15
CA LYS A 457 -18.06 -10.91 11.18
C LYS A 457 -17.03 -11.85 11.83
N ASP A 458 -17.23 -13.15 11.71
CA ASP A 458 -16.43 -14.18 12.41
C ASP A 458 -15.34 -14.82 11.54
N ASP A 459 -15.22 -14.46 10.26
CA ASP A 459 -14.31 -15.12 9.30
C ASP A 459 -13.19 -14.16 8.87
N LYS A 460 -12.42 -13.65 9.86
CA LYS A 460 -11.25 -12.82 9.59
C LYS A 460 -10.10 -13.69 9.10
N THR A 461 -9.59 -13.40 7.91
CA THR A 461 -8.38 -14.06 7.39
C THR A 461 -7.16 -13.20 7.67
N PHE A 462 -6.12 -13.81 8.22
CA PHE A 462 -4.87 -13.15 8.59
C PHE A 462 -3.77 -13.50 7.59
N LYS A 463 -2.90 -12.53 7.29
CA LYS A 463 -1.63 -12.80 6.61
C LYS A 463 -0.48 -12.11 7.31
N PHE A 464 0.61 -12.83 7.49
CA PHE A 464 1.88 -12.36 8.02
C PHE A 464 2.89 -12.26 6.88
N GLY A 465 3.51 -11.10 6.65
CA GLY A 465 4.46 -10.90 5.55
C GLY A 465 3.87 -11.23 4.17
N GLY A 466 2.55 -11.08 3.99
CA GLY A 466 1.84 -11.48 2.77
C GLY A 466 1.61 -13.00 2.62
N VAL A 467 1.93 -13.80 3.63
CA VAL A 467 1.67 -15.25 3.71
C VAL A 467 0.38 -15.51 4.47
N GLY A 468 -0.53 -16.30 3.91
CA GLY A 468 -1.81 -16.61 4.55
C GLY A 468 -1.66 -17.59 5.72
N VAL A 469 -2.47 -17.39 6.75
CA VAL A 469 -2.62 -18.34 7.87
C VAL A 469 -3.59 -19.46 7.48
N LEU A 470 -3.25 -20.70 7.82
CA LEU A 470 -4.08 -21.89 7.64
C LEU A 470 -4.78 -22.24 8.97
N GLY A 471 -6.11 -22.05 9.02
CA GLY A 471 -6.90 -22.32 10.23
C GLY A 471 -6.76 -21.26 11.32
N GLY A 472 -7.20 -21.60 12.54
CA GLY A 472 -7.05 -20.74 13.72
C GLY A 472 -5.72 -20.95 14.44
N PRO A 473 -5.30 -20.01 15.30
CA PRO A 473 -4.10 -20.20 16.13
C PRO A 473 -4.30 -21.34 17.14
N ILE A 474 -3.23 -22.05 17.42
CA ILE A 474 -3.18 -23.12 18.41
C ILE A 474 -2.40 -22.59 19.63
N PRO A 475 -3.07 -22.30 20.76
CA PRO A 475 -2.39 -21.90 21.98
C PRO A 475 -1.71 -23.10 22.62
N ILE A 476 -0.42 -22.94 22.93
CA ILE A 476 0.44 -23.96 23.51
C ILE A 476 1.13 -23.33 24.71
N ASN A 477 0.52 -23.45 25.88
CA ASN A 477 1.01 -22.84 27.12
C ASN A 477 1.19 -21.31 26.97
N ASN A 478 2.45 -20.83 27.00
CA ASN A 478 2.84 -19.43 26.82
C ASN A 478 3.17 -19.08 25.36
N THR A 479 3.09 -20.05 24.45
CA THR A 479 3.44 -19.94 23.04
C THR A 479 2.17 -20.03 22.18
N LEU A 480 2.11 -19.28 21.09
CA LEU A 480 1.00 -19.34 20.14
C LEU A 480 1.51 -19.79 18.77
N VAL A 481 0.91 -20.83 18.19
CA VAL A 481 1.33 -21.34 16.87
C VAL A 481 0.31 -20.99 15.80
N TYR A 482 0.77 -20.38 14.72
CA TYR A 482 -0.01 -20.15 13.49
C TYR A 482 0.56 -20.99 12.37
N PHE A 483 -0.27 -21.77 11.68
CA PHE A 483 0.16 -22.43 10.46
C PHE A 483 0.17 -21.46 9.29
N ILE A 484 1.22 -21.50 8.49
CA ILE A 484 1.39 -20.61 7.34
C ILE A 484 1.35 -21.39 6.03
N SER A 485 0.81 -20.76 4.99
CA SER A 485 0.60 -21.39 3.67
C SER A 485 1.87 -21.57 2.85
N ARG A 486 2.98 -20.94 3.26
CA ARG A 486 4.34 -21.04 2.66
C ARG A 486 5.36 -20.57 3.70
N PRO A 487 6.63 -20.99 3.62
CA PRO A 487 7.69 -20.43 4.47
C PRO A 487 7.80 -18.91 4.29
N LEU A 488 8.06 -18.20 5.39
CA LEU A 488 8.37 -16.78 5.34
C LEU A 488 9.79 -16.59 4.81
N THR A 489 9.94 -15.65 3.90
CA THR A 489 11.24 -15.21 3.39
C THR A 489 11.60 -13.88 4.06
N PRO A 490 12.76 -13.76 4.70
CA PRO A 490 13.24 -12.47 5.20
C PRO A 490 13.26 -11.40 4.10
N PRO A 491 13.09 -10.13 4.45
CA PRO A 491 13.15 -9.04 3.48
C PRO A 491 14.49 -9.03 2.72
N PRO A 492 14.48 -8.80 1.39
CA PRO A 492 15.70 -8.81 0.60
C PRO A 492 16.48 -7.49 0.76
N PRO A 493 17.76 -7.45 0.32
CA PRO A 493 18.49 -6.20 0.19
C PRO A 493 17.74 -5.16 -0.65
N VAL A 494 17.99 -3.88 -0.38
CA VAL A 494 17.27 -2.76 -1.02
C VAL A 494 17.23 -2.84 -2.54
N ILE A 495 18.34 -3.22 -3.17
CA ILE A 495 18.44 -3.31 -4.63
C ILE A 495 17.57 -4.45 -5.18
N ASP A 496 17.56 -5.59 -4.51
CA ASP A 496 16.77 -6.75 -4.91
C ASP A 496 15.27 -6.51 -4.68
N ALA A 497 14.91 -5.73 -3.65
CA ALA A 497 13.54 -5.28 -3.41
C ALA A 497 12.99 -4.40 -4.54
N LEU A 498 13.87 -3.69 -5.29
CA LEU A 498 13.48 -2.83 -6.40
C LEU A 498 13.28 -3.60 -7.72
N LEU A 499 13.96 -4.74 -7.92
CA LEU A 499 13.90 -5.52 -9.15
C LEU A 499 12.49 -5.89 -9.63
N PRO A 500 11.56 -6.38 -8.77
CA PRO A 500 10.22 -6.73 -9.22
C PRO A 500 9.33 -5.52 -9.54
N LEU A 501 9.73 -4.30 -9.16
CA LEU A 501 8.92 -3.09 -9.25
C LEU A 501 9.17 -2.38 -10.59
N GLN A 502 8.41 -2.76 -11.62
CA GLN A 502 8.54 -2.21 -13.00
C GLN A 502 8.42 -0.69 -13.07
N ASP A 503 7.60 -0.09 -12.20
CA ASP A 503 7.39 1.36 -12.11
C ASP A 503 8.61 2.12 -11.57
N LEU A 504 9.60 1.43 -10.99
CA LEU A 504 10.83 2.01 -10.44
C LEU A 504 12.07 1.71 -11.31
N SER A 505 11.88 1.14 -12.51
CA SER A 505 12.99 0.70 -13.36
C SER A 505 13.95 1.81 -13.79
N MET A 506 13.48 3.05 -14.02
CA MET A 506 14.37 4.19 -14.29
C MET A 506 15.17 4.61 -13.05
N PHE A 507 14.57 4.54 -11.87
CA PHE A 507 15.29 4.79 -10.62
C PHE A 507 16.36 3.73 -10.38
N LEU A 508 16.04 2.46 -10.59
CA LEU A 508 17.00 1.36 -10.50
C LEU A 508 18.15 1.52 -11.51
N ALA A 509 17.85 1.87 -12.75
CA ALA A 509 18.88 2.17 -13.76
C ALA A 509 19.79 3.33 -13.33
N SER A 510 19.21 4.37 -12.70
CA SER A 510 19.97 5.50 -12.19
C SER A 510 20.92 5.10 -11.03
N LEU A 511 20.49 4.20 -10.14
CA LEU A 511 21.34 3.62 -9.09
C LEU A 511 22.54 2.88 -9.69
N TYR A 512 22.31 1.98 -10.66
CA TYR A 512 23.39 1.24 -11.33
C TYR A 512 24.31 2.12 -12.19
N SER A 513 23.84 3.29 -12.63
CA SER A 513 24.66 4.23 -13.41
C SER A 513 25.68 5.02 -12.55
N THR A 514 25.50 4.98 -11.22
CA THR A 514 26.28 5.68 -10.20
C THR A 514 26.94 4.71 -9.22
N LEU A 515 27.75 5.22 -8.28
CA LEU A 515 28.36 4.43 -7.20
C LEU A 515 27.52 4.41 -5.91
N VAL A 516 26.26 4.86 -5.96
CA VAL A 516 25.39 4.97 -4.77
C VAL A 516 24.88 3.61 -4.29
N SER A 517 24.73 2.63 -5.19
CA SER A 517 24.25 1.28 -4.84
C SER A 517 25.06 0.64 -3.71
N ASP A 518 26.40 0.73 -3.77
CA ASP A 518 27.30 0.21 -2.74
C ASP A 518 27.14 0.96 -1.40
N THR A 519 26.88 2.27 -1.47
CA THR A 519 26.62 3.10 -0.29
C THR A 519 25.32 2.67 0.40
N LEU A 520 24.25 2.40 -0.36
CA LEU A 520 22.96 1.97 0.19
C LEU A 520 23.03 0.58 0.84
N LEU A 521 23.82 -0.33 0.27
CA LEU A 521 24.01 -1.67 0.84
C LEU A 521 24.81 -1.66 2.15
N ARG A 522 25.70 -0.68 2.33
CA ARG A 522 26.56 -0.57 3.52
C ARG A 522 26.00 0.33 4.62
N THR A 523 25.05 1.19 4.29
CA THR A 523 24.50 2.16 5.24
C THR A 523 23.32 1.54 5.99
N PRO A 524 23.40 1.34 7.31
CA PRO A 524 22.29 0.80 8.08
C PRO A 524 21.20 1.86 8.33
N GLN A 525 20.01 1.40 8.67
CA GLN A 525 18.86 2.22 9.08
C GLN A 525 18.45 3.31 8.10
N THR A 526 18.17 2.91 6.85
CA THR A 526 17.79 3.87 5.80
C THR A 526 16.35 3.70 5.36
N SER A 527 15.66 4.82 5.12
CA SER A 527 14.39 4.80 4.37
C SER A 527 14.62 5.32 2.97
N LEU A 528 14.36 4.48 1.97
CA LEU A 528 14.51 4.83 0.57
C LEU A 528 13.19 5.37 0.01
N LEU A 529 13.22 6.57 -0.56
CA LEU A 529 12.11 7.21 -1.23
C LEU A 529 12.30 7.04 -2.74
N ALA A 530 11.71 6.01 -3.34
CA ALA A 530 11.94 5.72 -4.75
C ALA A 530 10.94 6.43 -5.68
N PRO A 531 11.38 7.34 -6.55
CA PRO A 531 10.53 8.00 -7.53
C PRO A 531 10.09 7.06 -8.64
N ARG A 532 8.81 7.13 -9.01
CA ARG A 532 8.25 6.39 -10.15
C ARG A 532 8.86 6.81 -11.48
N ASN A 533 8.73 5.96 -12.50
CA ASN A 533 9.13 6.26 -13.87
C ASN A 533 8.50 7.56 -14.40
N SER A 534 7.25 7.84 -14.03
CA SER A 534 6.59 9.10 -14.41
C SER A 534 7.23 10.35 -13.78
N ALA A 535 7.89 10.20 -12.63
CA ALA A 535 8.58 11.29 -11.91
C ALA A 535 9.70 11.90 -12.75
N PHE A 536 10.54 11.04 -13.35
CA PHE A 536 11.64 11.48 -14.22
C PHE A 536 11.14 12.21 -15.47
N LYS A 537 9.98 11.82 -16.01
CA LYS A 537 9.35 12.51 -17.15
C LYS A 537 8.76 13.87 -16.74
N ARG A 538 8.14 13.94 -15.56
CA ARG A 538 7.59 15.18 -14.99
C ARG A 538 8.66 16.15 -14.50
N LEU A 539 9.87 15.66 -14.23
CA LEU A 539 10.99 16.49 -13.83
C LEU A 539 11.38 17.55 -14.89
N GLY A 540 10.88 17.39 -16.12
CA GLY A 540 11.24 18.19 -17.29
C GLY A 540 12.20 17.38 -18.15
N PRO A 541 11.89 17.12 -19.43
CA PRO A 541 12.67 16.15 -20.21
C PRO A 541 14.15 16.52 -20.27
N LEU A 542 14.52 17.80 -20.37
CA LEU A 542 15.93 18.22 -20.35
C LEU A 542 16.63 17.97 -19.02
N VAL A 543 15.93 18.08 -17.89
CA VAL A 543 16.52 17.83 -16.57
C VAL A 543 16.77 16.33 -16.40
N GLY A 544 15.81 15.50 -16.81
CA GLY A 544 15.96 14.05 -16.86
C GLY A 544 17.13 13.62 -17.76
N ASP A 545 17.17 14.15 -18.98
CA ASP A 545 18.24 13.88 -19.96
C ASP A 545 19.61 14.30 -19.42
N TYR A 546 19.70 15.44 -18.72
CA TYR A 546 20.94 15.88 -18.07
C TYR A 546 21.39 14.91 -16.98
N LEU A 547 20.50 14.56 -16.04
CA LEU A 547 20.86 13.70 -14.91
C LEU A 547 21.26 12.30 -15.37
N LEU A 548 20.64 11.78 -16.43
CA LEU A 548 20.96 10.48 -17.02
C LEU A 548 22.11 10.53 -18.05
N ALA A 549 22.65 11.71 -18.34
CA ALA A 549 23.74 11.84 -19.30
C ALA A 549 25.01 11.12 -18.79
N PRO A 550 25.81 10.51 -19.68
CA PRO A 550 26.99 9.73 -19.29
C PRO A 550 28.21 10.59 -18.86
N THR A 551 28.04 11.86 -18.54
CA THR A 551 29.15 12.77 -18.20
C THR A 551 29.53 12.69 -16.71
N ALA A 552 30.80 12.90 -16.37
CA ALA A 552 31.25 12.86 -14.97
C ALA A 552 30.53 13.91 -14.08
N GLY A 553 30.21 15.08 -14.64
CA GLY A 553 29.49 16.14 -13.93
C GLY A 553 28.03 15.77 -13.63
N SER A 554 27.31 15.22 -14.62
CA SER A 554 25.92 14.77 -14.43
C SER A 554 25.82 13.60 -13.45
N LYS A 555 26.77 12.65 -13.49
CA LYS A 555 26.80 11.53 -12.54
C LYS A 555 26.95 12.00 -11.09
N LYS A 556 27.85 12.95 -10.81
CA LYS A 556 28.02 13.52 -9.47
C LYS A 556 26.76 14.24 -8.98
N ASP A 557 26.09 14.95 -9.88
CA ASP A 557 24.82 15.62 -9.56
C ASP A 557 23.68 14.61 -9.36
N LEU A 558 23.64 13.53 -10.13
CA LEU A 558 22.71 12.41 -9.93
C LEU A 558 22.97 11.69 -8.60
N GLU A 559 24.23 11.46 -8.21
CA GLU A 559 24.59 10.87 -6.92
C GLU A 559 24.00 11.66 -5.74
N LYS A 560 24.08 13.00 -5.77
CA LYS A 560 23.44 13.86 -4.78
C LYS A 560 21.92 13.68 -4.74
N VAL A 561 21.28 13.64 -5.91
CA VAL A 561 19.83 13.43 -6.00
C VAL A 561 19.46 12.07 -5.40
N LEU A 562 20.18 11.00 -5.72
CA LEU A 562 19.91 9.66 -5.20
C LEU A 562 20.10 9.58 -3.67
N LEU A 563 21.17 10.19 -3.14
CA LEU A 563 21.41 10.27 -1.68
C LEU A 563 20.39 11.16 -0.97
N HIS A 564 19.79 12.13 -1.66
CA HIS A 564 18.72 12.95 -1.10
C HIS A 564 17.39 12.20 -0.98
N HIS A 565 17.20 11.16 -1.79
CA HIS A 565 16.04 10.26 -1.69
C HIS A 565 16.19 9.22 -0.56
N THR A 566 17.28 9.26 0.20
CA THR A 566 17.54 8.29 1.26
C THR A 566 17.58 8.98 2.61
N LEU A 567 16.65 8.65 3.50
CA LEU A 567 16.60 9.15 4.87
C LEU A 567 17.59 8.39 5.75
N GLN A 568 18.12 9.07 6.76
CA GLN A 568 19.04 8.50 7.76
C GLN A 568 18.34 7.71 8.88
N THR A 569 17.02 7.62 8.86
CA THR A 569 16.21 6.88 9.83
C THR A 569 15.25 5.93 9.12
N VAL A 570 14.83 4.86 9.81
CA VAL A 570 13.78 3.94 9.33
C VAL A 570 12.42 4.49 9.75
N GLU A 571 11.63 4.94 8.77
CA GLU A 571 10.33 5.55 8.99
C GLU A 571 9.24 4.71 8.33
N TYR A 572 8.51 3.95 9.13
CA TYR A 572 7.38 3.16 8.67
C TYR A 572 6.16 4.03 8.38
N SER A 573 5.20 3.52 7.62
CA SER A 573 3.95 4.22 7.27
C SER A 573 3.31 4.93 8.46
N ASP A 574 3.21 4.26 9.61
CA ASP A 574 2.47 4.75 10.77
C ASP A 574 3.17 5.95 11.44
N SER A 575 4.51 6.01 11.40
CA SER A 575 5.26 7.16 11.92
C SER A 575 5.11 8.39 11.02
N LEU A 576 4.89 8.18 9.72
CA LEU A 576 4.73 9.22 8.70
C LEU A 576 3.36 9.90 8.71
N HIS A 577 2.35 9.33 9.39
CA HIS A 577 0.99 9.86 9.41
C HIS A 577 0.79 11.01 10.43
N ASN A 578 1.76 11.27 11.30
CA ASN A 578 1.55 12.14 12.47
C ASN A 578 2.33 13.48 12.42
N GLY A 579 1.66 14.52 11.91
CA GLY A 579 2.11 15.91 11.94
C GLY A 579 3.09 16.31 10.82
N SER A 580 3.56 17.56 10.87
CA SER A 580 4.64 18.03 10.00
C SER A 580 5.99 17.68 10.62
N ARG A 581 6.87 16.98 9.90
CA ARG A 581 8.19 16.57 10.40
C ARG A 581 9.27 16.78 9.35
N THR A 582 10.50 16.99 9.80
CA THR A 582 11.67 17.18 8.94
C THR A 582 12.66 16.03 9.17
N PHE A 583 13.15 15.44 8.09
CA PHE A 583 14.07 14.30 8.12
C PHE A 583 15.37 14.64 7.40
N ALA A 584 16.49 14.18 7.98
CA ALA A 584 17.80 14.32 7.36
C ALA A 584 18.03 13.22 6.31
N THR A 585 18.65 13.59 5.20
CA THR A 585 18.98 12.68 4.09
C THR A 585 20.46 12.32 4.11
N LEU A 586 20.86 11.22 3.46
CA LEU A 586 22.28 10.82 3.38
C LEU A 586 23.16 11.82 2.62
N GLU A 587 22.56 12.64 1.75
CA GLU A 587 23.27 13.72 1.08
C GLU A 587 23.69 14.84 2.06
N GLY A 588 22.98 14.97 3.19
CA GLY A 588 23.22 15.97 4.24
C GLY A 588 22.16 17.09 4.29
N SER A 589 21.28 17.16 3.29
CA SER A 589 20.14 18.09 3.27
C SER A 589 18.87 17.46 3.86
N ASP A 590 17.82 18.26 4.05
CA ASP A 590 16.58 17.86 4.71
C ASP A 590 15.39 17.72 3.75
N VAL A 591 14.40 16.93 4.15
CA VAL A 591 13.09 16.80 3.50
C VAL A 591 11.99 16.99 4.53
N GLN A 592 10.96 17.75 4.17
CA GLN A 592 9.83 18.05 5.04
C GLN A 592 8.60 17.25 4.60
N LEU A 593 7.94 16.61 5.55
CA LEU A 593 6.75 15.81 5.36
C LEU A 593 5.55 16.53 5.98
N GLU A 594 4.50 16.74 5.18
CA GLU A 594 3.24 17.36 5.57
C GLU A 594 2.08 16.38 5.34
N HIS A 595 1.33 16.08 6.41
CA HIS A 595 0.16 15.21 6.33
C HIS A 595 -1.14 16.02 6.20
N PHE A 596 -1.98 15.67 5.23
CA PHE A 596 -3.29 16.30 5.02
C PHE A 596 -4.43 15.41 5.53
N LYS A 597 -5.53 16.02 5.96
CA LYS A 597 -6.72 15.33 6.51
C LYS A 597 -7.37 14.31 5.55
N ASN A 598 -7.05 14.38 4.26
CA ASN A 598 -7.51 13.45 3.22
C ASN A 598 -6.68 12.15 3.16
N GLY A 599 -5.65 11.99 4.00
CA GLY A 599 -4.76 10.83 4.00
C GLY A 599 -3.57 10.95 3.05
N THR A 600 -3.47 12.03 2.27
CA THR A 600 -2.33 12.29 1.38
C THR A 600 -1.15 12.83 2.17
N VAL A 601 0.04 12.28 1.93
CA VAL A 601 1.30 12.73 2.52
C VAL A 601 2.10 13.45 1.44
N LEU A 602 2.44 14.72 1.65
CA LEU A 602 3.29 15.50 0.75
C LEU A 602 4.70 15.64 1.32
N ILE A 603 5.70 15.40 0.48
CA ILE A 603 7.11 15.68 0.75
C ILE A 603 7.52 16.95 0.03
N SER A 604 8.16 17.86 0.74
CA SER A 604 8.82 19.05 0.21
C SER A 604 10.33 18.90 0.36
N PRO A 605 11.12 18.93 -0.73
CA PRO A 605 12.58 18.91 -0.65
C PRO A 605 13.15 20.25 -0.17
N SER A 606 14.38 20.22 0.34
CA SER A 606 15.10 21.43 0.78
C SER A 606 15.68 22.28 -0.35
N GLY A 607 15.74 21.73 -1.57
CA GLY A 607 16.19 22.39 -2.79
C GLY A 607 15.11 22.42 -3.88
N GLY A 608 15.53 22.67 -5.12
CA GLY A 608 14.61 22.84 -6.25
C GLY A 608 14.10 24.28 -6.39
N TRP A 609 12.82 24.43 -6.71
CA TRP A 609 12.12 25.72 -6.83
C TRP A 609 11.06 25.89 -5.74
N ALA A 610 10.65 27.14 -5.50
CA ALA A 610 9.62 27.47 -4.53
C ALA A 610 8.31 26.69 -4.80
N GLY A 611 7.78 26.03 -3.77
CA GLY A 611 6.54 25.25 -3.85
C GLY A 611 6.69 23.84 -4.44
N MET A 612 7.91 23.35 -4.68
CA MET A 612 8.13 21.96 -5.11
C MET A 612 7.62 20.97 -4.05
N LYS A 613 6.64 20.14 -4.43
CA LYS A 613 6.07 19.09 -3.56
C LYS A 613 5.88 17.80 -4.35
N ALA A 614 6.10 16.67 -3.69
CA ALA A 614 5.87 15.33 -4.20
C ALA A 614 4.88 14.59 -3.29
N GLU A 615 4.02 13.76 -3.83
CA GLU A 615 3.18 12.84 -3.06
C GLU A 615 4.01 11.61 -2.67
N LEU A 616 3.99 11.27 -1.37
CA LEU A 616 4.56 10.03 -0.84
C LEU A 616 3.46 8.98 -0.77
N VAL A 617 3.63 7.90 -1.51
CA VAL A 617 2.78 6.72 -1.40
C VAL A 617 3.37 5.83 -0.31
N THR A 618 2.84 5.97 0.90
CA THR A 618 3.28 5.22 2.07
C THR A 618 2.96 3.73 1.90
N ARG A 619 3.99 2.93 1.65
CA ARG A 619 3.92 1.46 1.55
C ARG A 619 5.16 0.91 2.22
N ASN A 620 4.99 0.03 3.20
CA ASN A 620 6.14 -0.58 3.89
C ASN A 620 6.70 -1.74 3.06
N ILE A 621 7.49 -1.44 2.03
CA ILE A 621 8.29 -2.46 1.36
C ILE A 621 9.56 -2.64 2.20
N LEU A 622 9.57 -3.72 2.99
CA LEU A 622 10.66 -3.99 3.94
C LEU A 622 11.93 -4.42 3.21
N THR A 623 13.09 -4.01 3.74
CA THR A 623 14.42 -4.38 3.23
C THR A 623 15.34 -4.72 4.39
N THR A 624 16.51 -5.30 4.11
CA THR A 624 17.49 -5.64 5.16
C THR A 624 18.07 -4.44 5.92
N SER A 625 18.03 -3.25 5.32
CA SER A 625 18.56 -2.01 5.92
C SER A 625 17.50 -1.00 6.33
N GLY A 626 16.21 -1.28 6.07
CA GLY A 626 15.10 -0.42 6.49
C GLY A 626 13.85 -0.63 5.66
N VAL A 627 13.37 0.45 5.03
CA VAL A 627 12.08 0.47 4.33
C VAL A 627 12.14 1.28 3.05
N LEU A 628 11.39 0.86 2.06
CA LEU A 628 11.24 1.52 0.77
C LEU A 628 9.81 2.05 0.64
N HIS A 629 9.69 3.34 0.30
CA HIS A 629 8.43 4.00 -0.05
C HIS A 629 8.48 4.54 -1.48
N GLU A 630 7.34 4.65 -2.15
CA GLU A 630 7.26 5.19 -3.51
C GLU A 630 6.93 6.69 -3.49
N THR A 631 7.58 7.48 -4.34
CA THR A 631 7.27 8.92 -4.51
C THR A 631 6.75 9.24 -5.91
N SER A 632 5.86 10.24 -5.99
CA SER A 632 5.33 10.70 -7.27
C SER A 632 6.38 11.45 -8.09
N ASP A 633 7.26 12.23 -7.47
CA ASP A 633 8.17 13.16 -8.15
C ASP A 633 9.59 13.07 -7.57
N VAL A 634 10.59 13.44 -8.38
CA VAL A 634 12.00 13.41 -8.00
C VAL A 634 12.31 14.59 -7.10
N LEU A 635 12.84 14.33 -5.91
CA LEU A 635 13.24 15.32 -4.91
C LEU A 635 14.64 15.88 -5.21
N LEU A 636 14.80 17.21 -5.19
CA LEU A 636 16.08 17.87 -5.50
C LEU A 636 16.73 18.46 -4.25
N PRO A 637 17.99 18.10 -3.91
CA PRO A 637 18.68 18.66 -2.75
C PRO A 637 19.10 20.11 -3.00
N ARG A 638 19.29 20.88 -1.91
CA ARG A 638 19.79 22.26 -1.98
C ARG A 638 21.18 22.38 -2.61
N SER A 639 22.01 21.36 -2.48
CA SER A 639 23.38 21.32 -3.01
C SER A 639 23.45 21.08 -4.53
N LEU A 640 22.32 20.83 -5.19
CA LEU A 640 22.23 20.61 -6.62
C LEU A 640 22.05 21.94 -7.36
N GLU A 641 23.06 22.31 -8.13
CA GLU A 641 23.06 23.51 -8.97
C GLU A 641 22.83 23.14 -10.44
N LEU A 642 21.58 23.17 -10.90
CA LEU A 642 21.20 23.05 -12.30
C LEU A 642 21.20 24.43 -12.94
N THR A 643 22.26 24.73 -13.69
CA THR A 643 22.42 25.99 -14.43
C THR A 643 21.87 25.87 -15.85
N ILE A 644 21.60 27.01 -16.50
CA ILE A 644 21.18 27.06 -17.92
C ILE A 644 22.21 26.35 -18.79
N GLY A 645 23.50 26.57 -18.56
CA GLY A 645 24.58 25.94 -19.33
C GLY A 645 24.57 24.40 -19.24
N LYS A 646 24.27 23.83 -18.08
CA LYS A 646 24.14 22.37 -17.91
C LYS A 646 22.97 21.81 -18.74
N LEU A 647 21.82 22.50 -18.72
CA LEU A 647 20.63 22.10 -19.46
C LEU A 647 20.78 22.28 -20.98
N VAL A 648 21.41 23.37 -21.43
CA VAL A 648 21.72 23.61 -22.86
C VAL A 648 22.68 22.55 -23.40
N LYS A 649 23.67 22.15 -22.58
CA LYS A 649 24.58 21.07 -22.94
C LYS A 649 23.86 19.73 -23.06
N ALA A 650 22.92 19.44 -22.16
CA ALA A 650 22.07 18.25 -22.25
C ALA A 650 21.17 18.25 -23.50
N ALA A 651 20.67 19.42 -23.88
CA ALA A 651 19.89 19.62 -25.09
C ALA A 651 20.72 19.50 -26.39
N GLY A 652 22.05 19.35 -26.31
CA GLY A 652 22.92 19.30 -27.47
C GLY A 652 22.99 20.61 -28.26
N ALA A 653 22.70 21.76 -27.64
CA ALA A 653 22.67 23.07 -28.30
C ALA A 653 23.98 23.86 -28.06
N THR A 654 25.09 23.32 -28.57
CA THR A 654 26.44 23.88 -28.33
C THR A 654 26.67 25.20 -29.07
N THR A 655 25.99 25.40 -30.20
CA THR A 655 26.07 26.61 -31.02
C THR A 655 25.56 27.81 -30.25
N MET A 656 24.39 27.69 -29.62
CA MET A 656 23.80 28.77 -28.82
C MET A 656 24.68 29.14 -27.62
N THR A 657 25.31 28.16 -26.98
CA THR A 657 26.28 28.40 -25.90
C THR A 657 27.44 29.28 -26.38
N THR A 658 27.97 29.01 -27.58
CA THR A 658 29.05 29.78 -28.19
C THR A 658 28.61 31.21 -28.55
N LEU A 659 27.38 31.38 -29.03
CA LEU A 659 26.81 32.70 -29.33
C LEU A 659 26.65 33.55 -28.07
N ILE A 660 26.15 32.96 -26.97
CA ILE A 660 26.00 33.65 -25.68
C ILE A 660 27.36 34.09 -25.13
N ALA A 661 28.38 33.23 -25.23
CA ALA A 661 29.74 33.57 -24.82
C ALA A 661 30.33 34.71 -25.68
N LYS A 662 30.16 34.64 -27.00
CA LYS A 662 30.62 35.69 -27.93
C LYS A 662 29.87 37.02 -27.76
N ALA A 663 28.65 36.99 -27.23
CA ALA A 663 27.87 38.18 -26.89
C ALA A 663 28.23 38.78 -25.51
N GLU A 664 29.22 38.21 -24.79
CA GLU A 664 29.62 38.61 -23.42
C GLU A 664 28.49 38.44 -22.39
N MET A 665 27.69 37.39 -22.56
CA MET A 665 26.53 37.06 -21.71
C MET A 665 26.69 35.71 -20.98
N ASP A 666 27.93 35.25 -20.74
CA ASP A 666 28.24 33.98 -20.07
C ASP A 666 27.60 33.82 -18.68
N TRP A 667 27.37 34.93 -17.98
CA TRP A 667 26.69 34.97 -16.68
C TRP A 667 25.29 34.37 -16.72
N VAL A 668 24.60 34.45 -17.86
CA VAL A 668 23.28 33.81 -18.07
C VAL A 668 23.41 32.28 -17.99
N LEU A 669 24.43 31.71 -18.62
CA LEU A 669 24.66 30.26 -18.61
C LEU A 669 24.94 29.73 -17.20
N ASN A 670 25.55 30.56 -16.35
CA ASN A 670 25.83 30.23 -14.95
C ASN A 670 24.65 30.54 -14.01
N GLY A 671 23.64 31.27 -14.48
CA GLY A 671 22.52 31.74 -13.66
C GLY A 671 22.95 32.76 -12.59
N THR A 672 23.98 33.55 -12.87
CA THR A 672 24.51 34.60 -11.99
C THR A 672 24.06 35.97 -12.47
N ALA A 673 24.09 36.97 -11.58
CA ALA A 673 23.92 38.37 -12.01
C ALA A 673 25.07 38.79 -12.96
N PRO A 674 24.85 39.79 -13.84
CA PRO A 674 25.91 40.31 -14.69
C PRO A 674 27.09 40.85 -13.85
N PRO A 675 28.35 40.68 -14.31
CA PRO A 675 29.52 41.16 -13.58
C PRO A 675 29.47 42.66 -13.28
N ALA A 676 29.91 43.06 -12.08
CA ALA A 676 29.98 44.46 -11.68
C ALA A 676 30.91 45.27 -12.61
N GLY A 677 30.39 46.37 -13.16
CA GLY A 677 31.10 47.19 -14.16
C GLY A 677 30.92 46.73 -15.62
N SER A 678 30.08 45.71 -15.88
CA SER A 678 29.64 45.38 -17.24
C SER A 678 28.52 46.33 -17.70
N ILE A 679 28.39 46.53 -19.01
CA ILE A 679 27.31 47.31 -19.64
C ILE A 679 25.91 46.84 -19.19
N TRP A 680 25.78 45.57 -18.81
CA TRP A 680 24.54 44.95 -18.37
C TRP A 680 24.19 45.31 -16.92
N ALA A 681 25.20 45.38 -16.04
CA ALA A 681 25.01 45.80 -14.65
C ALA A 681 24.62 47.28 -14.57
N GLU A 682 25.19 48.13 -15.44
CA GLU A 682 24.85 49.56 -15.54
C GLU A 682 23.42 49.79 -16.06
N GLN A 683 22.88 48.88 -16.87
CA GLN A 683 21.50 48.89 -17.35
C GLN A 683 20.46 48.41 -16.31
N GLY A 684 20.88 48.14 -15.07
CA GLY A 684 19.96 47.76 -13.99
C GLY A 684 19.45 46.31 -14.06
N LEU A 685 20.09 45.44 -14.84
CA LEU A 685 19.79 44.01 -14.92
C LEU A 685 20.29 43.29 -13.66
N LEU A 686 19.59 43.46 -12.54
CA LEU A 686 19.93 42.86 -11.25
C LEU A 686 19.33 41.46 -11.04
N THR A 687 18.49 40.98 -11.96
CA THR A 687 17.76 39.71 -11.84
C THR A 687 18.64 38.51 -12.21
N THR A 688 18.53 37.43 -11.44
CA THR A 688 19.30 36.19 -11.63
C THR A 688 18.52 35.09 -12.35
N GLY A 689 17.19 35.25 -12.54
CA GLY A 689 16.32 34.24 -13.13
C GLY A 689 15.95 34.47 -14.59
N TRP A 690 16.54 33.68 -15.49
CA TRP A 690 16.39 33.80 -16.94
C TRP A 690 15.81 32.53 -17.56
N THR A 691 14.86 32.68 -18.48
CA THR A 691 14.45 31.58 -19.36
C THR A 691 15.05 31.76 -20.74
N LEU A 692 15.87 30.80 -21.17
CA LEU A 692 16.49 30.77 -22.48
C LEU A 692 15.63 29.95 -23.46
N LEU A 693 15.13 30.61 -24.50
CA LEU A 693 14.62 29.95 -25.70
C LEU A 693 15.84 29.47 -26.50
N CYS A 694 16.16 28.19 -26.42
CA CYS A 694 17.38 27.64 -26.96
C CYS A 694 17.10 26.92 -28.28
N PRO A 695 17.58 27.42 -29.43
CA PRO A 695 17.46 26.69 -30.69
C PRO A 695 18.36 25.46 -30.69
N SER A 696 17.89 24.36 -31.29
CA SER A 696 18.74 23.19 -31.55
C SER A 696 19.90 23.55 -32.49
N ASP A 697 20.98 22.76 -32.48
CA ASP A 697 22.13 23.02 -33.37
C ASP A 697 21.71 22.94 -34.87
N ASP A 698 20.73 22.10 -35.21
CA ASP A 698 20.14 22.01 -36.55
C ASP A 698 19.38 23.29 -36.97
N ALA A 699 18.84 24.04 -36.02
CA ALA A 699 18.12 25.29 -36.26
C ALA A 699 18.99 26.39 -36.87
N PHE A 700 20.31 26.24 -36.79
CA PHE A 700 21.28 27.17 -37.37
C PHE A 700 21.70 26.82 -38.80
N THR A 701 21.11 25.78 -39.40
CA THR A 701 21.36 25.40 -40.79
C THR A 701 20.95 26.55 -41.73
N GLY A 702 21.93 27.17 -42.40
CA GLY A 702 21.74 28.33 -43.27
C GLY A 702 22.09 29.70 -42.66
N VAL A 703 22.53 29.75 -41.40
CA VAL A 703 23.03 30.99 -40.77
C VAL A 703 24.50 31.22 -41.14
N ASN A 704 24.84 32.42 -41.65
CA ASN A 704 26.22 32.80 -41.93
C ASN A 704 26.92 33.34 -40.68
N PHE A 705 27.59 32.46 -39.94
CA PHE A 705 28.31 32.83 -38.71
C PHE A 705 29.41 33.87 -38.91
N THR A 706 30.08 33.88 -40.07
CA THR A 706 31.13 34.87 -40.35
C THR A 706 30.56 36.29 -40.40
N GLN A 707 29.38 36.47 -40.98
CA GLN A 707 28.68 37.76 -40.98
C GLN A 707 28.13 38.10 -39.59
N LEU A 708 27.57 37.12 -38.88
CA LEU A 708 27.01 37.33 -37.55
C LEU A 708 28.09 37.74 -36.53
N TYR A 709 29.28 37.15 -36.59
CA TYR A 709 30.40 37.52 -35.71
C TYR A 709 31.06 38.85 -36.09
N ALA A 710 30.89 39.31 -37.34
CA ALA A 710 31.37 40.62 -37.77
C ALA A 710 30.48 41.78 -37.30
N ASP A 711 29.24 41.49 -36.85
CA ASP A 711 28.29 42.46 -36.30
C ASP A 711 27.99 42.19 -34.81
N PRO A 712 28.75 42.77 -33.88
CA PRO A 712 28.57 42.57 -32.45
C PRO A 712 27.20 43.05 -31.94
N LEU A 713 26.61 44.07 -32.56
CA LEU A 713 25.29 44.59 -32.17
C LEU A 713 24.19 43.62 -32.60
N GLY A 714 24.23 43.15 -33.85
CA GLY A 714 23.31 42.13 -34.36
C GLY A 714 23.37 40.80 -33.60
N LEU A 715 24.57 40.37 -33.18
CA LEU A 715 24.74 39.19 -32.34
C LEU A 715 24.09 39.35 -30.96
N ARG A 716 24.29 40.51 -30.30
CA ARG A 716 23.66 40.81 -28.99
C ARG A 716 22.14 40.87 -29.12
N ASP A 717 21.65 41.54 -30.15
CA ASP A 717 20.22 41.64 -30.50
C ASP A 717 19.56 40.27 -30.69
N LEU A 718 20.27 39.31 -31.30
CA LEU A 718 19.83 37.93 -31.49
C LEU A 718 19.75 37.18 -30.16
N VAL A 719 20.78 37.27 -29.31
CA VAL A 719 20.80 36.59 -28.01
C VAL A 719 19.71 37.16 -27.09
N GLN A 720 19.54 38.49 -27.06
CA GLN A 720 18.50 39.16 -26.27
C GLN A 720 17.08 38.74 -26.67
N GLN A 721 16.83 38.47 -27.96
CA GLN A 721 15.54 37.99 -28.44
C GLN A 721 15.16 36.60 -27.89
N HIS A 722 16.17 35.81 -27.49
CA HIS A 722 15.98 34.46 -26.94
C HIS A 722 15.97 34.42 -25.41
N LEU A 723 16.22 35.54 -24.74
CA LEU A 723 16.26 35.62 -23.29
C LEU A 723 15.01 36.30 -22.74
N VAL A 724 14.27 35.55 -21.95
CA VAL A 724 13.07 36.01 -21.26
C VAL A 724 13.40 36.21 -19.77
N PRO A 725 13.34 37.44 -19.22
CA PRO A 725 13.35 37.64 -17.77
C PRO A 725 12.14 36.92 -17.16
N THR A 726 12.40 36.08 -16.16
CA THR A 726 11.35 35.25 -15.57
C THR A 726 10.45 36.13 -14.68
N PRO A 727 9.12 36.17 -14.88
CA PRO A 727 8.22 36.90 -13.99
C PRO A 727 8.13 36.22 -12.62
N ASP A 728 7.78 36.97 -11.57
CA ASP A 728 7.35 36.42 -10.28
C ASP A 728 6.07 35.61 -10.51
N VAL A 729 6.21 34.31 -10.74
CA VAL A 729 5.06 33.42 -10.98
C VAL A 729 4.33 33.24 -9.64
N SER A 730 3.07 33.67 -9.58
CA SER A 730 2.15 33.39 -8.47
C SER A 730 1.97 31.89 -8.28
N GLU A 731 1.84 31.45 -7.01
CA GLU A 731 1.85 30.06 -6.51
C GLU A 731 0.87 29.05 -7.16
N GLU A 732 0.01 29.46 -8.08
CA GLU A 732 -1.09 28.64 -8.64
C GLU A 732 -0.75 27.84 -9.91
N ALA A 733 0.51 27.83 -10.37
CA ALA A 733 0.88 27.04 -11.55
C ALA A 733 0.86 25.52 -11.25
N VAL A 734 -0.16 24.85 -11.80
CA VAL A 734 -0.43 23.40 -11.88
C VAL A 734 0.75 22.52 -11.46
N MET A 735 0.57 21.75 -10.38
CA MET A 735 1.54 20.78 -9.88
C MET A 735 2.28 20.04 -11.01
N ASN A 736 3.61 20.10 -10.96
CA ASN A 736 4.54 19.09 -11.48
C ASN A 736 4.66 18.96 -13.02
N SER A 737 4.72 20.08 -13.76
CA SER A 737 5.15 20.08 -15.17
C SER A 737 6.58 20.61 -15.42
N ASN A 738 7.23 21.15 -14.38
CA ASN A 738 8.58 21.73 -14.40
C ASN A 738 8.88 22.64 -15.60
N ARG A 739 7.84 23.34 -16.08
CA ARG A 739 7.96 24.32 -17.15
C ARG A 739 8.49 25.63 -16.58
N PRO A 740 9.50 26.24 -17.23
CA PRO A 740 10.00 27.55 -16.78
C PRO A 740 9.01 28.69 -17.07
N LEU A 741 8.14 28.53 -18.07
CA LEU A 741 7.10 29.50 -18.46
C LEU A 741 5.76 28.80 -18.73
N ILE A 742 4.65 29.52 -18.55
CA ILE A 742 3.30 29.05 -18.92
C ILE A 742 3.15 29.19 -20.44
N MET A 743 2.82 28.10 -21.13
CA MET A 743 2.81 28.05 -22.61
C MET A 743 1.39 28.01 -23.20
N ASP A 744 0.45 28.74 -22.60
CA ASP A 744 -0.93 28.80 -23.08
C ASP A 744 -1.09 29.74 -24.29
N GLU A 745 -2.15 29.58 -25.09
CA GLU A 745 -2.38 30.32 -26.35
C GLU A 745 -2.47 31.85 -26.22
N SER A 746 -2.62 32.36 -25.00
CA SER A 746 -2.64 33.79 -24.68
C SER A 746 -1.39 34.28 -23.94
N ALA A 747 -0.43 33.40 -23.64
CA ALA A 747 0.76 33.75 -22.88
C ALA A 747 1.73 34.57 -23.75
N SER A 748 2.05 35.78 -23.30
CA SER A 748 2.99 36.69 -23.93
C SER A 748 4.07 37.05 -22.93
N TYR A 749 5.33 36.94 -23.35
CA TYR A 749 6.48 37.27 -22.51
C TYR A 749 7.35 38.32 -23.18
N THR A 750 7.77 39.31 -22.40
CA THR A 750 8.76 40.31 -22.82
C THR A 750 10.13 39.66 -22.84
N THR A 751 10.91 39.88 -23.90
CA THR A 751 12.32 39.45 -23.92
C THR A 751 13.21 40.61 -23.49
N LEU A 752 14.50 40.34 -23.29
CA LEU A 752 15.53 41.37 -23.04
C LEU A 752 15.59 42.44 -24.15
N ARG A 753 15.07 42.12 -25.34
CA ARG A 753 15.00 43.05 -26.49
C ARG A 753 13.76 43.96 -26.46
N SER A 754 12.70 43.62 -25.72
CA SER A 754 11.44 44.39 -25.71
C SER A 754 11.60 45.89 -25.42
N PRO A 755 12.50 46.35 -24.53
CA PRO A 755 12.72 47.79 -24.33
C PRO A 755 13.27 48.52 -25.58
N ALA A 756 14.02 47.81 -26.43
CA ALA A 756 14.63 48.37 -27.64
C ALA A 756 13.80 48.17 -28.91
N SER A 757 12.79 47.29 -28.89
CA SER A 757 11.98 46.97 -30.07
C SER A 757 10.54 46.57 -29.73
N SER A 758 9.58 47.11 -30.48
CA SER A 758 8.16 46.69 -30.42
C SER A 758 7.92 45.24 -30.87
N TYR A 759 8.91 44.59 -31.47
CA TYR A 759 8.91 43.18 -31.86
C TYR A 759 9.78 42.31 -30.95
N GLY A 760 10.14 42.80 -29.75
CA GLY A 760 10.90 42.00 -28.78
C GLY A 760 10.06 40.93 -28.07
N ASP A 761 8.75 41.13 -27.92
CA ASP A 761 7.87 40.19 -27.20
C ASP A 761 7.68 38.87 -27.96
N VAL A 762 7.67 37.76 -27.21
CA VAL A 762 7.32 36.43 -27.71
C VAL A 762 5.93 36.01 -27.24
N ILE A 763 5.27 35.18 -28.03
CA ILE A 763 3.97 34.58 -27.74
C ILE A 763 4.02 33.06 -27.91
N PHE A 764 3.36 32.35 -27.01
CA PHE A 764 3.18 30.91 -27.12
C PHE A 764 1.82 30.60 -27.77
N GLY A 765 1.77 29.51 -28.51
CA GLY A 765 0.58 29.00 -29.17
C GLY A 765 0.58 27.47 -29.21
N ARG A 766 -0.54 26.88 -29.62
CA ARG A 766 -0.70 25.44 -29.74
C ARG A 766 -1.04 25.06 -31.19
N THR A 767 -0.42 24.01 -31.71
CA THR A 767 -0.76 23.46 -33.04
C THR A 767 -2.00 22.57 -32.97
N GLU A 768 -2.58 22.25 -34.14
CA GLU A 768 -3.71 21.30 -34.24
C GLU A 768 -3.36 19.92 -33.66
N ASP A 769 -2.08 19.52 -33.74
CA ASP A 769 -1.55 18.27 -33.15
C ASP A 769 -1.30 18.36 -31.63
N GLY A 770 -1.56 19.51 -31.02
CA GLY A 770 -1.41 19.74 -29.58
C GLY A 770 -0.01 20.14 -29.11
N ASN A 771 0.96 20.32 -30.01
CA ASN A 771 2.33 20.74 -29.71
C ASN A 771 2.42 22.25 -29.45
N TYR A 772 3.37 22.67 -28.61
CA TYR A 772 3.59 24.08 -28.32
C TYR A 772 4.46 24.73 -29.39
N THR A 773 4.15 25.97 -29.73
CA THR A 773 4.93 26.83 -30.64
C THR A 773 5.20 28.16 -29.98
N VAL A 774 6.31 28.79 -30.35
CA VAL A 774 6.71 30.12 -29.89
C VAL A 774 7.05 30.99 -31.10
N GLY A 775 6.62 32.24 -31.07
CA GLY A 775 6.87 33.19 -32.15
C GLY A 775 6.94 34.63 -31.67
N ILE A 776 7.33 35.54 -32.56
CA ILE A 776 7.41 36.97 -32.27
C ILE A 776 6.02 37.60 -32.36
N LYS A 777 5.60 38.26 -31.28
CA LYS A 777 4.32 38.95 -31.17
C LYS A 777 4.20 40.03 -32.24
N GLY A 778 3.08 40.01 -32.98
CA GLY A 778 2.79 41.02 -34.00
C GLY A 778 3.57 40.89 -35.30
N ALA A 779 4.39 39.84 -35.48
CA ALA A 779 5.11 39.57 -36.72
C ALA A 779 4.93 38.11 -37.17
N ARG A 780 5.73 37.20 -36.60
CA ARG A 780 5.82 35.78 -36.97
C ARG A 780 5.32 34.92 -35.81
N GLY A 781 4.05 34.55 -35.77
CA GLY A 781 3.58 33.61 -34.74
C GLY A 781 2.08 33.53 -34.58
N LYS A 782 1.46 32.49 -35.16
CA LYS A 782 0.30 31.76 -34.62
C LYS A 782 0.18 30.36 -35.23
N ASN A 783 0.66 30.14 -36.46
CA ASN A 783 0.58 28.84 -37.13
C ASN A 783 1.99 28.31 -37.44
N ALA A 784 2.24 27.03 -37.16
CA ALA A 784 3.51 26.34 -37.46
C ALA A 784 3.90 26.39 -38.95
N GLN A 785 2.94 26.57 -39.85
CA GLN A 785 3.17 26.73 -41.29
C GLN A 785 3.65 28.15 -41.68
N SER A 786 3.57 29.12 -40.76
CA SER A 786 4.01 30.50 -40.98
C SER A 786 4.91 30.98 -39.83
N SER A 787 6.16 30.50 -39.85
CA SER A 787 7.33 31.14 -39.21
C SER A 787 7.44 31.13 -37.66
N GLY A 788 6.64 30.35 -36.93
CA GLY A 788 6.86 30.11 -35.49
C GLY A 788 7.73 28.86 -35.24
N ALA A 789 8.54 28.87 -34.17
CA ALA A 789 9.36 27.72 -33.77
C ALA A 789 8.55 26.75 -32.89
N GLN A 790 8.66 25.46 -33.13
CA GLN A 790 8.07 24.40 -32.30
C GLN A 790 8.94 24.15 -31.06
N VAL A 791 8.29 23.98 -29.91
CA VAL A 791 8.96 23.58 -28.67
C VAL A 791 9.22 22.08 -28.69
N LEU A 792 10.49 21.70 -28.57
CA LEU A 792 10.97 20.33 -28.56
C LEU A 792 11.04 19.76 -27.14
N SER A 793 11.55 20.54 -26.18
CA SER A 793 11.78 20.09 -24.80
C SER A 793 11.92 21.27 -23.84
N TRP A 794 11.91 21.03 -22.53
CA TRP A 794 12.11 22.08 -21.52
C TRP A 794 12.74 21.54 -20.23
N GLY A 795 13.31 22.45 -19.44
CA GLY A 795 13.84 22.16 -18.11
C GLY A 795 13.99 23.42 -17.28
N ARG A 796 13.73 23.32 -15.98
CA ARG A 796 13.83 24.44 -15.02
C ARG A 796 15.21 24.43 -14.34
N THR A 797 15.75 25.62 -14.06
CA THR A 797 17.01 25.75 -13.29
C THR A 797 16.76 25.75 -11.79
N THR A 798 17.78 25.39 -11.00
CA THR A 798 17.75 25.54 -9.53
C THR A 798 18.55 26.76 -9.06
N THR A 799 19.37 27.36 -9.93
CA THR A 799 20.05 28.64 -9.66
C THR A 799 19.10 29.83 -9.84
N GLY A 800 19.46 31.01 -9.32
CA GLY A 800 18.62 32.22 -9.42
C GLY A 800 17.30 32.13 -8.64
N ALA A 801 17.33 31.60 -7.42
CA ALA A 801 16.14 31.31 -6.58
C ALA A 801 15.15 30.30 -7.21
N GLY A 802 15.62 29.46 -8.15
CA GLY A 802 14.77 28.50 -8.86
C GLY A 802 13.81 29.16 -9.87
N THR A 803 14.13 30.38 -10.30
CA THR A 803 13.37 31.12 -11.32
C THR A 803 14.15 31.07 -12.63
N GLY A 804 13.52 30.61 -13.72
CA GLY A 804 14.16 30.46 -15.03
C GLY A 804 14.33 29.02 -15.51
N GLY A 805 14.94 28.85 -16.69
CA GLY A 805 15.09 27.55 -17.33
C GLY A 805 15.50 27.61 -18.80
N VAL A 806 15.35 26.47 -19.47
CA VAL A 806 15.63 26.30 -20.89
C VAL A 806 14.38 25.74 -21.58
N ILE A 807 14.03 26.30 -22.73
CA ILE A 807 13.02 25.76 -23.63
C ILE A 807 13.72 25.51 -24.96
N LEU A 808 13.87 24.24 -25.32
CA LEU A 808 14.48 23.83 -26.59
C LEU A 808 13.47 24.04 -27.72
N ILE A 809 13.90 24.70 -28.79
CA ILE A 809 13.08 24.99 -29.98
C ILE A 809 13.76 24.53 -31.26
N ASP A 810 12.97 24.23 -32.28
CA ASP A 810 13.46 23.67 -33.55
C ASP A 810 13.95 24.72 -34.58
N HIS A 811 13.57 25.99 -34.43
CA HIS A 811 13.95 27.08 -35.32
C HIS A 811 14.51 28.28 -34.55
N LEU A 812 15.50 28.97 -35.14
CA LEU A 812 16.07 30.20 -34.61
C LEU A 812 15.06 31.36 -34.70
N ILE A 813 14.77 32.00 -33.57
CA ILE A 813 13.90 33.19 -33.52
C ILE A 813 14.73 34.43 -33.83
N ALA A 814 14.98 34.67 -35.12
CA ALA A 814 15.72 35.84 -35.54
C ALA A 814 14.92 37.13 -35.27
N PRO A 815 15.55 38.18 -34.72
CA PRO A 815 15.03 39.54 -34.66
C PRO A 815 14.24 39.97 -35.89
N TYR A 816 12.98 40.37 -35.69
CA TYR A 816 12.18 40.90 -36.79
C TYR A 816 12.42 42.40 -36.96
N TYR A 817 12.96 42.78 -38.12
CA TYR A 817 13.01 44.15 -38.59
C TYR A 817 12.01 44.28 -39.74
N PRO A 818 11.04 45.22 -39.67
CA PRO A 818 10.13 45.46 -40.78
C PRO A 818 10.90 45.83 -42.06
N PRO A 819 10.42 45.45 -43.27
CA PRO A 819 11.11 45.75 -44.52
C PRO A 819 11.48 47.23 -44.68
N TRP A 820 10.60 48.13 -44.24
CA TRP A 820 10.83 49.58 -44.26
C TRP A 820 11.93 50.04 -43.29
N TYR A 821 12.23 49.30 -42.21
CA TYR A 821 13.31 49.62 -41.26
C TYR A 821 14.69 49.30 -41.84
N VAL A 822 14.79 48.21 -42.61
CA VAL A 822 16.01 47.80 -43.33
C VAL A 822 16.24 48.66 -44.57
N GLU A 823 15.17 49.11 -45.22
CA GLU A 823 15.23 49.89 -46.46
C GLU A 823 15.41 51.41 -46.23
N TYR A 824 14.97 51.95 -45.08
CA TYR A 824 15.00 53.41 -44.83
C TYR A 824 15.62 53.87 -43.50
N GLY A 825 15.99 52.97 -42.57
CA GLY A 825 16.52 53.34 -41.25
C GLY A 825 15.45 53.94 -40.32
N GLY A 826 15.32 53.42 -39.10
CA GLY A 826 14.24 53.82 -38.19
C GLY A 826 14.32 55.28 -37.68
N PRO A 827 13.18 55.97 -37.47
CA PRO A 827 13.16 57.29 -36.85
C PRO A 827 13.46 57.18 -35.35
N GLY A 828 14.54 57.83 -34.90
CA GLY A 828 14.92 57.87 -33.48
C GLY A 828 13.88 58.62 -32.65
N PHE A 829 13.24 57.90 -31.70
CA PHE A 829 12.51 58.51 -30.60
C PHE A 829 13.44 58.65 -29.40
N VAL A 830 13.51 59.87 -28.89
CA VAL A 830 14.29 60.33 -27.74
C VAL A 830 14.03 59.45 -26.51
N LEU A 831 15.07 58.75 -26.05
CA LEU A 831 15.10 58.10 -24.73
C LEU A 831 15.26 59.21 -23.68
N SER A 832 14.21 59.48 -22.91
CA SER A 832 14.32 60.22 -21.66
C SER A 832 14.85 59.27 -20.58
N GLU A 833 16.07 59.52 -20.13
CA GLU A 833 16.63 58.93 -18.91
C GLU A 833 15.88 59.47 -17.68
N ASN A 834 15.27 58.57 -16.89
CA ASN A 834 15.10 58.62 -15.42
C ASN A 834 13.89 57.76 -15.01
N VAL A 835 14.17 56.58 -14.43
CA VAL A 835 13.21 55.50 -14.14
C VAL A 835 12.33 55.79 -12.91
N GLU A 836 12.59 56.84 -12.14
CA GLU A 836 11.80 57.16 -10.94
C GLU A 836 10.47 57.91 -11.22
N GLU A 837 10.30 58.57 -12.37
CA GLU A 837 9.03 59.25 -12.73
C GLU A 837 7.95 58.30 -13.31
N VAL A 838 8.32 57.06 -13.67
CA VAL A 838 7.44 56.16 -14.45
C VAL A 838 6.35 55.52 -13.58
N LYS A 839 6.60 55.26 -12.28
CA LYS A 839 5.59 54.67 -11.40
C LYS A 839 4.41 55.62 -11.14
N THR A 840 4.66 56.92 -11.06
CA THR A 840 3.64 57.96 -10.93
C THR A 840 2.86 58.17 -12.24
N SER A 841 3.54 58.11 -13.39
CA SER A 841 2.92 58.28 -14.72
C SER A 841 1.92 57.17 -15.10
N ALA A 842 2.19 55.91 -14.72
CA ALA A 842 1.33 54.78 -15.04
C ALA A 842 0.01 54.81 -14.25
N VAL A 843 0.06 55.16 -12.96
CA VAL A 843 -1.14 55.33 -12.11
C VAL A 843 -2.02 56.46 -12.67
N GLU A 844 -1.40 57.56 -13.11
CA GLU A 844 -2.13 58.71 -13.65
C GLU A 844 -2.73 58.49 -15.03
N SER A 845 -2.06 57.66 -15.84
CA SER A 845 -2.60 57.17 -17.10
C SER A 845 -3.80 56.23 -16.87
N ALA A 846 -3.73 55.36 -15.85
CA ALA A 846 -4.84 54.47 -15.48
C ALA A 846 -6.05 55.25 -14.92
N LYS A 847 -5.83 56.21 -14.01
CA LYS A 847 -6.87 57.13 -13.51
C LYS A 847 -7.52 57.89 -14.66
N SER A 848 -6.74 58.38 -15.63
CA SER A 848 -7.27 59.09 -16.79
C SER A 848 -8.08 58.19 -17.73
N PHE A 849 -7.65 56.94 -17.94
CA PHE A 849 -8.40 55.96 -18.74
C PHE A 849 -9.73 55.59 -18.10
N ILE A 850 -9.75 55.30 -16.79
CA ILE A 850 -10.97 54.96 -16.05
C ILE A 850 -11.92 56.16 -16.02
N ALA A 851 -11.40 57.36 -15.78
CA ALA A 851 -12.20 58.58 -15.79
C ALA A 851 -12.82 58.84 -17.17
N GLY A 852 -12.05 58.64 -18.24
CA GLY A 852 -12.53 58.70 -19.61
C GLY A 852 -13.65 57.68 -19.89
N GLY A 853 -13.53 56.46 -19.35
CA GLY A 853 -14.57 55.43 -19.42
C GLY A 853 -15.88 55.85 -18.75
N PHE A 854 -15.82 56.37 -17.52
CA PHE A 854 -17.01 56.88 -16.81
C PHE A 854 -17.65 58.09 -17.53
N GLY A 855 -16.84 58.97 -18.09
CA GLY A 855 -17.32 60.04 -18.97
C GLY A 855 -18.08 59.51 -20.18
N GLY A 856 -17.54 58.50 -20.85
CA GLY A 856 -18.19 57.83 -21.98
C GLY A 856 -19.55 57.21 -21.61
N VAL A 857 -19.64 56.56 -20.44
CA VAL A 857 -20.89 55.99 -19.92
C VAL A 857 -21.93 57.08 -19.65
N ALA A 858 -21.54 58.18 -18.99
CA ALA A 858 -22.44 59.30 -18.71
C ALA A 858 -22.98 59.94 -20.01
N ALA A 859 -22.12 60.09 -21.02
CA ALA A 859 -22.51 60.60 -22.34
C ALA A 859 -23.58 59.75 -23.02
N VAL A 860 -23.44 58.42 -22.94
CA VAL A 860 -24.41 57.48 -23.49
C VAL A 860 -25.72 57.54 -22.72
N LEU A 861 -25.69 57.55 -21.38
CA LEU A 861 -26.90 57.61 -20.55
C LEU A 861 -27.74 58.86 -20.79
N VAL A 862 -27.11 60.02 -20.97
CA VAL A 862 -27.84 61.28 -21.24
C VAL A 862 -28.22 61.41 -22.71
N GLY A 863 -27.37 60.95 -23.63
CA GLY A 863 -27.57 61.11 -25.07
C GLY A 863 -28.51 60.09 -25.72
N HIS A 864 -28.66 58.89 -25.13
CA HIS A 864 -29.36 57.78 -25.79
C HIS A 864 -30.85 58.02 -26.08
N PRO A 865 -31.64 58.68 -25.21
CA PRO A 865 -33.05 59.00 -25.53
C PRO A 865 -33.21 59.86 -26.80
N PHE A 866 -32.28 60.79 -27.03
CA PHE A 866 -32.25 61.61 -28.24
C PHE A 866 -31.85 60.78 -29.46
N ASP A 867 -30.86 59.90 -29.31
CA ASP A 867 -30.43 58.98 -30.37
C ASP A 867 -31.54 58.02 -30.80
N LEU A 868 -32.28 57.45 -29.85
CA LEU A 868 -33.42 56.58 -30.17
C LEU A 868 -34.51 57.34 -30.93
N THR A 869 -34.85 58.54 -30.46
CA THR A 869 -35.85 59.41 -31.11
C THR A 869 -35.44 59.74 -32.54
N LYS A 870 -34.17 60.09 -32.74
CA LYS A 870 -33.57 60.35 -34.06
C LYS A 870 -33.66 59.10 -34.96
N THR A 871 -33.14 57.96 -34.52
CA THR A 871 -33.09 56.74 -35.34
C THR A 871 -34.48 56.27 -35.77
N ARG A 872 -35.48 56.35 -34.87
CA ARG A 872 -36.88 56.00 -35.21
C ARG A 872 -37.47 56.96 -36.24
N LEU A 873 -37.21 58.27 -36.13
CA LEU A 873 -37.64 59.23 -37.17
C LEU A 873 -37.01 58.97 -38.54
N GLN A 874 -35.75 58.56 -38.57
CA GLN A 874 -35.01 58.32 -39.81
C GLN A 874 -35.46 57.07 -40.56
N THR A 875 -35.88 56.04 -39.81
CA THR A 875 -36.20 54.70 -40.33
C THR A 875 -37.70 54.43 -40.45
N ALA A 876 -38.55 55.29 -39.89
CA ALA A 876 -40.00 55.18 -39.99
C ALA A 876 -40.50 55.25 -41.43
N ALA A 877 -41.51 54.44 -41.74
CA ALA A 877 -42.35 54.65 -42.90
C ALA A 877 -43.09 55.99 -42.79
N THR A 878 -43.31 56.64 -43.93
CA THR A 878 -44.00 57.93 -44.00
C THR A 878 -45.40 57.84 -43.40
N GLY A 879 -45.74 58.77 -42.50
CA GLY A 879 -47.00 58.78 -41.74
C GLY A 879 -46.95 58.12 -40.35
N THR A 880 -45.89 57.39 -39.98
CA THR A 880 -45.80 56.71 -38.66
C THR A 880 -45.74 57.70 -37.48
N TYR A 881 -45.02 58.80 -37.66
CA TYR A 881 -44.80 59.83 -36.63
C TYR A 881 -44.98 61.23 -37.23
N THR A 882 -45.59 62.13 -36.48
CA THR A 882 -45.73 63.55 -36.87
C THR A 882 -44.50 64.39 -36.52
N GLY A 883 -43.66 63.92 -35.60
CA GLY A 883 -42.43 64.60 -35.18
C GLY A 883 -41.73 63.92 -34.00
N ALA A 884 -40.64 64.52 -33.51
CA ALA A 884 -39.84 63.96 -32.41
C ALA A 884 -40.63 63.75 -31.12
N ILE A 885 -41.49 64.71 -30.75
CA ILE A 885 -42.33 64.61 -29.55
C ILE A 885 -43.32 63.45 -29.68
N ASP A 886 -43.86 63.21 -30.87
CA ASP A 886 -44.78 62.10 -31.13
C ASP A 886 -44.07 60.73 -30.99
N VAL A 887 -42.80 60.64 -31.41
CA VAL A 887 -41.96 59.45 -31.17
C VAL A 887 -41.78 59.19 -29.68
N VAL A 888 -41.43 60.23 -28.90
CA VAL A 888 -41.26 60.10 -27.44
C VAL A 888 -42.58 59.68 -26.78
N LYS A 889 -43.69 60.37 -27.08
CA LYS A 889 -45.01 60.06 -26.54
C LYS A 889 -45.44 58.62 -26.85
N LYS A 890 -45.36 58.19 -28.10
CA LYS A 890 -45.72 56.83 -28.52
C LYS A 890 -44.78 55.77 -27.93
N THR A 891 -43.49 56.07 -27.79
CA THR A 891 -42.51 55.14 -27.19
C THR A 891 -42.76 54.98 -25.70
N VAL A 892 -42.95 56.07 -24.96
CA VAL A 892 -43.24 56.03 -23.51
C VAL A 892 -44.60 55.40 -23.23
N ALA A 893 -45.62 55.68 -24.06
CA ALA A 893 -46.93 55.06 -23.92
C ALA A 893 -46.91 53.55 -24.18
N LYS A 894 -46.07 53.06 -25.10
CA LYS A 894 -45.99 51.64 -25.47
C LYS A 894 -45.04 50.84 -24.58
N ASP A 895 -43.84 51.36 -24.36
CA ASP A 895 -42.70 50.64 -23.78
C ASP A 895 -42.23 51.22 -22.42
N GLY A 896 -42.91 52.26 -21.91
CA GLY A 896 -42.49 52.99 -20.71
C GLY A 896 -41.23 53.85 -20.92
N ILE A 897 -40.75 54.47 -19.85
CA ILE A 897 -39.52 55.31 -19.88
C ILE A 897 -38.29 54.48 -20.22
N SER A 898 -38.23 53.21 -19.78
CA SER A 898 -37.15 52.28 -20.14
C SER A 898 -37.09 51.98 -21.65
N GLY A 899 -38.22 52.09 -22.36
CA GLY A 899 -38.27 52.01 -23.82
C GLY A 899 -37.37 53.04 -24.53
N MET A 900 -37.15 54.21 -23.92
CA MET A 900 -36.25 55.25 -24.45
C MET A 900 -34.77 54.85 -24.42
N TYR A 901 -34.42 53.79 -23.67
CA TYR A 901 -33.06 53.26 -23.52
C TYR A 901 -32.81 51.99 -24.35
N ARG A 902 -33.75 51.63 -25.24
CA ARG A 902 -33.62 50.44 -26.09
C ARG A 902 -32.40 50.56 -27.02
N GLY A 903 -31.56 49.54 -27.03
CA GLY A 903 -30.34 49.50 -27.84
C GLY A 903 -29.14 50.26 -27.26
N MET A 904 -29.15 50.61 -25.96
CA MET A 904 -28.04 51.32 -25.29
C MET A 904 -26.81 50.45 -24.99
N VAL A 905 -26.97 49.12 -24.91
CA VAL A 905 -25.86 48.22 -24.57
C VAL A 905 -24.71 48.24 -25.60
N PRO A 906 -24.95 48.15 -26.93
CA PRO A 906 -23.87 48.24 -27.92
C PRO A 906 -22.99 49.49 -27.77
N PRO A 907 -23.52 50.74 -27.68
CA PRO A 907 -22.67 51.90 -27.49
C PRO A 907 -21.95 51.93 -26.14
N LEU A 908 -22.51 51.39 -25.04
CA LEU A 908 -21.78 51.27 -23.77
C LEU A 908 -20.55 50.36 -23.86
N LEU A 909 -20.66 49.25 -24.59
CA LEU A 909 -19.53 48.34 -24.82
C LEU A 909 -18.50 48.93 -25.80
N GLY A 910 -18.96 49.73 -26.77
CA GLY A 910 -18.12 50.30 -27.82
C GLY A 910 -17.47 51.64 -27.48
N VAL A 911 -18.00 52.42 -26.54
CA VAL A 911 -17.61 53.83 -26.36
C VAL A 911 -16.12 54.03 -26.06
N THR A 912 -15.57 53.26 -25.13
CA THR A 912 -14.15 53.34 -24.74
C THR A 912 -13.20 52.94 -25.88
N PRO A 913 -13.34 51.76 -26.52
CA PRO A 913 -12.47 51.40 -27.64
C PRO A 913 -12.65 52.30 -28.86
N ILE A 914 -13.86 52.79 -29.15
CA ILE A 914 -14.11 53.74 -30.25
C ILE A 914 -13.34 55.04 -30.01
N PHE A 915 -13.44 55.64 -28.82
CA PHE A 915 -12.70 56.87 -28.52
C PHE A 915 -11.19 56.66 -28.48
N ALA A 916 -10.71 55.55 -27.89
CA ALA A 916 -9.29 55.23 -27.84
C ALA A 916 -8.67 55.13 -29.25
N ILE A 917 -9.33 54.38 -30.15
CA ILE A 917 -8.89 54.26 -31.55
C ILE A 917 -9.01 55.60 -32.28
N SER A 918 -10.06 56.37 -32.03
CA SER A 918 -10.25 57.68 -32.66
C SER A 918 -9.16 58.67 -32.29
N PHE A 919 -8.79 58.77 -31.01
CA PHE A 919 -7.72 59.68 -30.57
C PHE A 919 -6.34 59.21 -31.07
N TRP A 920 -6.06 57.91 -30.96
CA TRP A 920 -4.82 57.34 -31.51
C TRP A 920 -4.70 57.60 -33.01
N ALA A 921 -5.76 57.32 -33.77
CA ALA A 921 -5.76 57.51 -35.21
C ALA A 921 -5.68 58.99 -35.60
N TYR A 922 -6.27 59.88 -34.80
CA TYR A 922 -6.12 61.32 -34.97
C TYR A 922 -4.67 61.78 -34.76
N ASP A 923 -4.01 61.31 -33.71
CA ASP A 923 -2.59 61.61 -33.45
C ASP A 923 -1.67 61.04 -34.53
N ALA A 924 -1.93 59.81 -34.97
CA ALA A 924 -1.22 59.18 -36.08
C ALA A 924 -1.44 59.96 -37.39
N SER A 925 -2.66 60.42 -37.67
CA SER A 925 -2.99 61.18 -38.88
C SER A 925 -2.33 62.56 -38.89
N LYS A 926 -2.25 63.23 -37.74
CA LYS A 926 -1.48 64.48 -37.60
C LYS A 926 -0.01 64.25 -37.93
N LYS A 927 0.62 63.21 -37.38
CA LYS A 927 2.02 62.85 -37.68
C LYS A 927 2.23 62.52 -39.16
N LEU A 928 1.29 61.81 -39.78
CA LEU A 928 1.33 61.47 -41.20
C LEU A 928 1.27 62.72 -42.11
N ILE A 929 0.37 63.66 -41.81
CA ILE A 929 0.25 64.92 -42.57
C ILE A 929 1.54 65.75 -42.45
N LEU A 930 2.14 65.81 -41.26
CA LEU A 930 3.43 66.46 -41.03
C LEU A 930 4.56 65.84 -41.87
N ALA A 931 4.60 64.51 -41.95
CA ALA A 931 5.62 63.79 -42.70
C ALA A 931 5.45 63.87 -44.23
N THR A 932 4.23 64.07 -44.72
CA THR A 932 3.90 64.02 -46.16
C THR A 932 3.82 65.39 -46.84
N THR A 933 4.06 66.48 -46.10
CA THR A 933 4.03 67.86 -46.64
C THR A 933 5.46 68.44 -46.69
N PRO A 934 6.21 68.27 -47.79
CA PRO A 934 7.57 68.80 -47.92
C PRO A 934 7.59 70.33 -47.97
N ASN A 935 8.60 70.95 -47.35
CA ASN A 935 8.84 72.42 -47.27
C ASN A 935 7.85 73.26 -46.45
N ARG A 936 7.49 72.84 -45.23
CA ARG A 936 6.68 73.67 -44.30
C ARG A 936 7.53 74.69 -43.53
N SER A 937 6.96 75.86 -43.24
CA SER A 937 7.62 76.98 -42.56
C SER A 937 7.26 77.14 -41.06
N SER A 938 6.33 76.34 -40.52
CA SER A 938 5.93 76.34 -39.10
C SER A 938 5.51 74.94 -38.65
N ASP A 939 5.82 74.54 -37.41
CA ASP A 939 5.43 73.22 -36.86
C ASP A 939 3.95 73.12 -36.42
N VAL A 940 3.18 74.20 -36.50
CA VAL A 940 1.77 74.22 -36.08
C VAL A 940 0.84 73.83 -37.22
N LEU A 941 -0.04 72.85 -37.02
CA LEU A 941 -1.02 72.42 -38.04
C LEU A 941 -2.11 73.49 -38.26
N SER A 942 -2.42 73.75 -39.52
CA SER A 942 -3.54 74.59 -39.93
C SER A 942 -4.89 73.93 -39.61
N THR A 943 -5.96 74.72 -39.49
CA THR A 943 -7.31 74.20 -39.23
C THR A 943 -7.76 73.19 -40.30
N THR A 944 -7.34 73.38 -41.55
CA THR A 944 -7.62 72.46 -42.67
C THR A 944 -6.88 71.13 -42.54
N GLU A 945 -5.63 71.16 -42.08
CA GLU A 945 -4.85 69.93 -41.82
C GLU A 945 -5.38 69.18 -40.59
N LEU A 946 -5.83 69.89 -39.55
CA LEU A 946 -6.50 69.28 -38.40
C LEU A 946 -7.84 68.66 -38.79
N ALA A 947 -8.60 69.30 -39.68
CA ALA A 947 -9.81 68.72 -40.26
C ALA A 947 -9.50 67.45 -41.07
N ALA A 948 -8.43 67.45 -41.87
CA ALA A 948 -7.98 66.27 -42.63
C ALA A 948 -7.53 65.13 -41.69
N ALA A 949 -6.81 65.44 -40.61
CA ALA A 949 -6.47 64.47 -39.57
C ALA A 949 -7.73 63.88 -38.92
N GLY A 950 -8.74 64.72 -38.67
CA GLY A 950 -10.06 64.31 -38.19
C GLY A 950 -10.73 63.32 -39.14
N PHE A 951 -10.71 63.59 -40.45
CA PHE A 951 -11.26 62.68 -41.46
C PHE A 951 -10.54 61.33 -41.48
N LEU A 952 -9.20 61.34 -41.53
CA LEU A 952 -8.38 60.14 -41.59
C LEU A 952 -8.54 59.26 -40.34
N SER A 953 -8.73 59.89 -39.17
CA SER A 953 -8.98 59.18 -37.91
C SER A 953 -10.25 58.33 -37.91
N ALA A 954 -11.22 58.66 -38.77
CA ALA A 954 -12.49 57.93 -38.85
C ALA A 954 -12.34 56.56 -39.53
N VAL A 955 -11.31 56.35 -40.35
CA VAL A 955 -11.10 55.10 -41.10
C VAL A 955 -10.91 53.89 -40.17
N PRO A 956 -9.90 53.86 -39.27
CA PRO A 956 -9.75 52.75 -38.33
C PRO A 956 -10.88 52.73 -37.28
N THR A 957 -11.39 53.89 -36.88
CA THR A 957 -12.51 54.01 -35.94
C THR A 957 -13.79 53.34 -36.47
N THR A 958 -14.00 53.36 -37.78
CA THR A 958 -15.15 52.72 -38.44
C THR A 958 -15.14 51.20 -38.28
N LEU A 959 -13.97 50.56 -38.12
CA LEU A 959 -13.88 49.10 -37.93
C LEU A 959 -14.58 48.64 -36.65
N VAL A 960 -14.54 49.46 -35.60
CA VAL A 960 -15.23 49.19 -34.33
C VAL A 960 -16.62 49.81 -34.33
N THR A 961 -16.77 51.01 -34.89
CA THR A 961 -18.03 51.75 -34.87
C THR A 961 -19.11 51.12 -35.75
N ALA A 962 -18.74 50.57 -36.92
CA ALA A 962 -19.71 49.98 -37.84
C ALA A 962 -20.53 48.81 -37.26
N PRO A 963 -19.92 47.76 -36.65
CA PRO A 963 -20.68 46.68 -36.03
C PRO A 963 -21.49 47.15 -34.81
N VAL A 964 -20.92 48.05 -34.00
CA VAL A 964 -21.60 48.63 -32.82
C VAL A 964 -22.84 49.44 -33.23
N GLU A 965 -22.71 50.31 -34.23
CA GLU A 965 -23.82 51.11 -34.77
C GLU A 965 -24.89 50.22 -35.41
N ARG A 966 -24.50 49.18 -36.15
CA ARG A 966 -25.46 48.27 -36.77
C ARG A 966 -26.30 47.54 -35.72
N ALA A 967 -25.67 47.01 -34.67
CA ALA A 967 -26.41 46.38 -33.57
C ALA A 967 -27.31 47.38 -32.84
N LYS A 968 -26.84 48.61 -32.61
CA LYS A 968 -27.62 49.69 -31.99
C LYS A 968 -28.88 50.02 -32.81
N VAL A 969 -28.74 50.24 -34.12
CA VAL A 969 -29.84 50.65 -34.99
C VAL A 969 -30.93 49.57 -35.05
N LEU A 970 -30.55 48.29 -35.20
CA LEU A 970 -31.52 47.19 -35.24
C LEU A 970 -32.33 47.07 -33.94
N LEU A 971 -31.68 47.24 -32.79
CA LEU A 971 -32.38 47.25 -31.50
C LEU A 971 -33.27 48.49 -31.33
N GLN A 972 -32.86 49.66 -31.81
CA GLN A 972 -33.63 50.91 -31.69
C GLN A 972 -34.90 50.91 -32.56
N VAL A 973 -34.84 50.32 -33.76
CA VAL A 973 -35.96 50.21 -34.71
C VAL A 973 -36.96 49.13 -34.28
N GLN A 974 -36.54 48.15 -33.48
CA GLN A 974 -37.44 47.11 -32.99
C GLN A 974 -38.60 47.67 -32.14
N GLY A 975 -39.81 47.19 -32.45
CA GLY A 975 -41.06 47.64 -31.83
C GLY A 975 -41.71 48.84 -32.52
N GLN A 976 -41.09 49.37 -33.57
CA GLN A 976 -41.61 50.47 -34.39
C GLN A 976 -42.71 50.00 -35.35
N GLY A 977 -43.75 50.82 -35.53
CA GLY A 977 -44.85 50.53 -36.46
C GLY A 977 -45.70 49.30 -36.11
N GLY A 978 -45.68 48.84 -34.86
CA GLY A 978 -46.44 47.65 -34.42
C GLY A 978 -45.75 46.30 -34.65
N THR A 979 -44.52 46.29 -35.16
CA THR A 979 -43.75 45.06 -35.40
C THR A 979 -43.30 44.37 -34.10
N GLU A 980 -43.36 43.04 -34.08
CA GLU A 980 -42.93 42.21 -32.95
C GLU A 980 -41.42 42.31 -32.67
N ALA A 981 -41.04 42.02 -31.43
CA ALA A 981 -39.66 42.02 -30.99
C ALA A 981 -38.87 40.84 -31.58
N LYS A 982 -37.99 41.10 -32.55
CA LYS A 982 -37.18 40.08 -33.23
C LYS A 982 -35.93 39.64 -32.46
N TYR A 983 -35.35 40.53 -31.66
CA TYR A 983 -34.07 40.34 -30.99
C TYR A 983 -34.18 40.57 -29.48
N LYS A 984 -33.49 39.74 -28.69
CA LYS A 984 -33.50 39.82 -27.22
C LYS A 984 -32.42 40.75 -26.65
N GLY A 985 -31.37 41.05 -27.42
CA GLY A 985 -30.25 41.89 -26.97
C GLY A 985 -29.10 41.95 -27.98
N VAL A 986 -28.00 42.62 -27.62
CA VAL A 986 -26.85 42.85 -28.53
C VAL A 986 -26.22 41.56 -29.04
N PHE A 987 -25.98 40.57 -28.17
CA PHE A 987 -25.37 39.30 -28.57
C PHE A 987 -26.27 38.48 -29.49
N ASP A 988 -27.58 38.53 -29.26
CA ASP A 988 -28.58 37.86 -30.09
C ASP A 988 -28.66 38.49 -31.49
N VAL A 989 -28.60 39.83 -31.57
CA VAL A 989 -28.49 40.55 -32.86
C VAL A 989 -27.22 40.13 -33.60
N MET A 990 -26.05 40.14 -32.95
CA MET A 990 -24.78 39.80 -33.60
C MET A 990 -24.78 38.34 -34.09
N LYS A 991 -25.33 37.42 -33.29
CA LYS A 991 -25.50 36.01 -33.66
C LYS A 991 -26.43 35.84 -34.86
N HIS A 992 -27.58 36.53 -34.86
CA HIS A 992 -28.51 36.51 -35.99
C HIS A 992 -27.88 37.07 -37.26
N LEU A 993 -27.18 38.21 -37.16
CA LEU A 993 -26.49 38.83 -38.30
C LEU A 993 -25.42 37.92 -38.89
N TYR A 994 -24.63 37.26 -38.04
CA TYR A 994 -23.64 36.28 -38.49
C TYR A 994 -24.29 35.09 -39.20
N ARG A 995 -25.43 34.59 -38.68
CA ARG A 995 -26.18 33.49 -39.32
C ARG A 995 -26.83 33.88 -40.64
N GLU A 996 -27.28 35.13 -40.78
CA GLU A 996 -27.91 35.62 -42.01
C GLU A 996 -26.93 35.83 -43.18
N GLY A 997 -25.67 36.19 -42.90
CA GLY A 997 -24.72 36.50 -43.98
C GLY A 997 -23.27 36.71 -43.55
N GLY A 998 -22.86 36.09 -42.45
CA GLY A 998 -21.51 36.13 -41.91
C GLY A 998 -21.01 37.53 -41.57
N LEU A 999 -19.69 37.72 -41.68
CA LEU A 999 -19.04 39.01 -41.41
C LEU A 999 -19.51 40.12 -42.36
N LYS A 1000 -19.85 39.80 -43.61
CA LYS A 1000 -20.40 40.79 -44.55
C LYS A 1000 -21.73 41.37 -44.06
N SER A 1001 -22.56 40.55 -43.40
CA SER A 1001 -23.77 41.04 -42.77
C SER A 1001 -23.45 41.95 -41.58
N ILE A 1002 -22.56 41.55 -40.67
CA ILE A 1002 -22.17 42.39 -39.51
C ILE A 1002 -21.63 43.76 -39.93
N PHE A 1003 -20.82 43.83 -40.99
CA PHE A 1003 -20.22 45.07 -41.51
C PHE A 1003 -21.05 45.73 -42.63
N ARG A 1004 -22.28 45.28 -42.89
CA ARG A 1004 -23.10 45.93 -43.92
C ARG A 1004 -23.48 47.33 -43.45
N GLY A 1005 -23.15 48.31 -44.28
CA GLY A 1005 -23.30 49.72 -43.98
C GLY A 1005 -22.01 50.43 -43.53
N SER A 1006 -20.86 49.75 -43.43
CA SER A 1006 -19.59 50.39 -43.05
C SER A 1006 -19.21 51.58 -43.92
N GLY A 1007 -19.44 51.51 -45.24
CA GLY A 1007 -19.20 52.65 -46.13
C GLY A 1007 -20.12 53.85 -45.83
N ALA A 1008 -21.36 53.60 -45.41
CA ALA A 1008 -22.29 54.64 -44.97
C ALA A 1008 -21.88 55.22 -43.60
N THR A 1009 -21.36 54.38 -42.70
CA THR A 1009 -20.79 54.80 -41.42
C THR A 1009 -19.58 55.70 -41.64
N LEU A 1010 -18.65 55.33 -42.54
CA LEU A 1010 -17.49 56.16 -42.86
C LEU A 1010 -17.88 57.49 -43.53
N ALA A 1011 -18.87 57.47 -44.43
CA ALA A 1011 -19.40 58.68 -45.07
C ALA A 1011 -20.04 59.67 -44.07
N ARG A 1012 -20.49 59.17 -42.91
CA ARG A 1012 -20.93 59.99 -41.78
C ARG A 1012 -19.75 60.43 -40.91
N ASP A 1013 -18.92 59.48 -40.49
CA ASP A 1013 -17.90 59.68 -39.46
C ASP A 1013 -16.70 60.47 -39.98
N GLY A 1014 -16.27 60.26 -41.23
CA GLY A 1014 -15.14 61.00 -41.82
C GLY A 1014 -15.42 62.52 -41.87
N PRO A 1015 -16.42 62.96 -42.64
CA PRO A 1015 -16.76 64.39 -42.71
C PRO A 1015 -17.18 64.95 -41.34
N GLY A 1016 -17.93 64.17 -40.55
CA GLY A 1016 -18.37 64.57 -39.21
C GLY A 1016 -17.19 64.85 -38.27
N SER A 1017 -16.21 63.95 -38.20
CA SER A 1017 -15.00 64.13 -37.38
C SER A 1017 -14.15 65.30 -37.87
N ALA A 1018 -14.03 65.50 -39.19
CA ALA A 1018 -13.35 66.68 -39.74
C ALA A 1018 -14.00 67.99 -39.27
N ALA A 1019 -15.33 68.08 -39.33
CA ALA A 1019 -16.08 69.23 -38.85
C ALA A 1019 -15.98 69.40 -37.32
N TYR A 1020 -16.00 68.30 -36.57
CA TYR A 1020 -15.87 68.29 -35.11
C TYR A 1020 -14.53 68.92 -34.69
N PHE A 1021 -13.40 68.36 -35.16
CA PHE A 1021 -12.07 68.85 -34.77
C PHE A 1021 -11.82 70.27 -35.27
N ALA A 1022 -12.27 70.63 -36.47
CA ALA A 1022 -12.15 72.00 -36.98
C ALA A 1022 -12.92 73.01 -36.12
N ALA A 1023 -14.19 72.72 -35.81
CA ALA A 1023 -15.03 73.60 -34.99
C ALA A 1023 -14.55 73.67 -33.53
N TYR A 1024 -14.05 72.56 -32.99
CA TYR A 1024 -13.45 72.53 -31.65
C TYR A 1024 -12.26 73.48 -31.57
N GLU A 1025 -11.33 73.39 -32.52
CA GLU A 1025 -10.13 74.23 -32.56
C GLU A 1025 -10.43 75.70 -32.84
N VAL A 1026 -11.36 76.00 -33.75
CA VAL A 1026 -11.79 77.39 -34.01
C VAL A 1026 -12.44 78.00 -32.78
N THR A 1027 -13.34 77.27 -32.13
CA THR A 1027 -14.04 77.77 -30.93
C THR A 1027 -13.09 77.91 -29.75
N LYS A 1028 -12.17 76.94 -29.57
CA LYS A 1028 -11.12 77.01 -28.54
C LYS A 1028 -10.23 78.24 -28.75
N LYS A 1029 -9.78 78.51 -29.98
CA LYS A 1029 -9.02 79.72 -30.33
C LYS A 1029 -9.83 81.00 -30.08
N ALA A 1030 -11.11 81.01 -30.42
CA ALA A 1030 -11.98 82.18 -30.22
C ALA A 1030 -12.29 82.47 -28.74
N LEU A 1031 -12.36 81.45 -27.90
CA LEU A 1031 -12.61 81.57 -26.46
C LEU A 1031 -11.34 81.83 -25.64
N THR A 1032 -10.15 81.77 -26.25
CA THR A 1032 -8.86 82.05 -25.59
C THR A 1032 -8.64 83.57 -25.51
N PRO A 1033 -8.55 84.18 -24.31
CA PRO A 1033 -8.26 85.61 -24.16
C PRO A 1033 -6.92 86.01 -24.80
N ALA A 1034 -6.84 87.22 -25.37
CA ALA A 1034 -5.62 87.71 -26.02
C ALA A 1034 -4.44 87.72 -25.04
N GLY A 1035 -3.37 86.99 -25.36
CA GLY A 1035 -2.16 86.86 -24.54
C GLY A 1035 -2.11 85.64 -23.61
N SER A 1036 -3.18 84.82 -23.56
CA SER A 1036 -3.22 83.58 -22.75
C SER A 1036 -3.12 82.32 -23.62
N SER A 1037 -2.67 81.21 -23.01
CA SER A 1037 -2.47 79.93 -23.71
C SER A 1037 -3.78 79.12 -23.77
N PRO A 1038 -4.05 78.36 -24.86
CA PRO A 1038 -5.24 77.48 -24.94
C PRO A 1038 -5.30 76.37 -23.88
N SER A 1039 -4.24 76.19 -23.08
CA SER A 1039 -4.13 75.29 -21.93
C SER A 1039 -4.76 75.85 -20.64
N GLU A 1040 -5.05 77.15 -20.56
CA GLU A 1040 -5.57 77.84 -19.36
C GLU A 1040 -7.10 78.06 -19.41
N LEU A 1041 -7.80 77.47 -20.39
CA LEU A 1041 -9.25 77.63 -20.55
C LEU A 1041 -10.02 76.93 -19.42
N ASN A 1042 -10.98 77.64 -18.83
CA ASN A 1042 -11.85 77.06 -17.81
C ASN A 1042 -12.78 75.97 -18.38
N LEU A 1043 -13.28 75.09 -17.50
CA LEU A 1043 -14.12 73.96 -17.87
C LEU A 1043 -15.37 74.37 -18.68
N GLY A 1044 -15.95 75.54 -18.37
CA GLY A 1044 -17.10 76.08 -19.10
C GLY A 1044 -16.79 76.39 -20.57
N ALA A 1045 -15.62 76.97 -20.84
CA ALA A 1045 -15.15 77.25 -22.20
C ALA A 1045 -14.86 75.96 -22.99
N ILE A 1046 -14.32 74.94 -22.32
CA ILE A 1046 -14.10 73.60 -22.92
C ILE A 1046 -15.43 72.92 -23.26
N ILE A 1047 -16.43 73.01 -22.38
CA ILE A 1047 -17.79 72.49 -22.64
C ILE A 1047 -18.44 73.23 -23.82
N MET A 1048 -18.28 74.55 -23.91
CA MET A 1048 -18.79 75.34 -25.04
C MET A 1048 -18.09 74.98 -26.36
N ALA A 1049 -16.76 74.79 -26.34
CA ALA A 1049 -16.00 74.32 -27.51
C ALA A 1049 -16.41 72.89 -27.94
N GLY A 1050 -16.61 71.97 -26.99
CA GLY A 1050 -17.11 70.63 -27.27
C GLY A 1050 -18.55 70.62 -27.79
N GLY A 1051 -19.44 71.42 -27.19
CA GLY A 1051 -20.85 71.57 -27.60
C GLY A 1051 -20.99 72.11 -29.03
N THR A 1052 -20.28 73.18 -29.36
CA THR A 1052 -20.24 73.76 -30.71
C THR A 1052 -19.63 72.80 -31.74
N ALA A 1053 -18.57 72.07 -31.37
CA ALA A 1053 -18.02 71.01 -32.20
C ALA A 1053 -19.02 69.88 -32.48
N GLY A 1054 -19.80 69.47 -31.46
CA GLY A 1054 -20.87 68.50 -31.60
C GLY A 1054 -22.00 68.98 -32.53
N VAL A 1055 -22.40 70.24 -32.44
CA VAL A 1055 -23.39 70.86 -33.34
C VAL A 1055 -22.87 70.87 -34.78
N ALA A 1056 -21.62 71.27 -35.00
CA ALA A 1056 -21.00 71.29 -36.33
C ALA A 1056 -20.90 69.90 -36.95
N MET A 1057 -20.50 68.89 -36.16
CA MET A 1057 -20.46 67.48 -36.57
C MET A 1057 -21.83 67.01 -37.05
N TRP A 1058 -22.87 67.18 -36.23
CA TRP A 1058 -24.20 66.69 -36.57
C TRP A 1058 -24.85 67.49 -37.71
N ALA A 1059 -24.53 68.78 -37.88
CA ALA A 1059 -25.02 69.57 -39.01
C ALA A 1059 -24.59 68.98 -40.36
N LEU A 1060 -23.37 68.44 -40.44
CA LEU A 1060 -22.85 67.79 -41.65
C LEU A 1060 -23.22 66.31 -41.73
N ALA A 1061 -23.28 65.62 -40.59
CA ALA A 1061 -23.44 64.17 -40.52
C ALA A 1061 -24.89 63.68 -40.70
N ILE A 1062 -25.91 64.55 -40.59
CA ILE A 1062 -27.32 64.11 -40.64
C ILE A 1062 -27.71 63.47 -41.98
N PRO A 1063 -27.47 64.08 -43.16
CA PRO A 1063 -27.81 63.45 -44.43
C PRO A 1063 -27.21 62.04 -44.62
N PRO A 1064 -25.89 61.80 -44.41
CA PRO A 1064 -25.35 60.44 -44.47
C PRO A 1064 -25.84 59.55 -43.33
N ASP A 1065 -26.14 60.07 -42.13
CA ASP A 1065 -26.68 59.27 -41.01
C ASP A 1065 -28.10 58.76 -41.31
N VAL A 1066 -28.96 59.52 -42.01
CA VAL A 1066 -30.28 59.03 -42.46
C VAL A 1066 -30.10 57.84 -43.40
N LEU A 1067 -29.21 57.97 -44.40
CA LEU A 1067 -28.95 56.91 -45.36
C LEU A 1067 -28.34 55.67 -44.71
N LYS A 1068 -27.41 55.88 -43.75
CA LYS A 1068 -26.82 54.82 -42.92
C LYS A 1068 -27.89 54.08 -42.13
N SER A 1069 -28.73 54.80 -41.38
CA SER A 1069 -29.77 54.21 -40.54
C SER A 1069 -30.80 53.42 -41.36
N ARG A 1070 -31.19 53.92 -42.54
CA ARG A 1070 -32.07 53.19 -43.47
C ARG A 1070 -31.41 51.97 -44.08
N LEU A 1071 -30.14 52.08 -44.49
CA LEU A 1071 -29.40 50.97 -45.08
C LEU A 1071 -29.14 49.84 -44.07
N GLN A 1072 -28.84 50.18 -42.82
CA GLN A 1072 -28.54 49.22 -41.75
C GLN A 1072 -29.81 48.55 -41.17
N SER A 1073 -30.96 49.23 -41.18
CA SER A 1073 -32.23 48.68 -40.67
C SER A 1073 -33.04 47.93 -41.73
N ALA A 1074 -32.78 48.16 -43.02
CA ALA A 1074 -33.56 47.53 -44.08
C ALA A 1074 -33.26 46.03 -44.24
N PRO A 1075 -34.29 45.20 -44.55
CA PRO A 1075 -34.10 43.80 -44.90
C PRO A 1075 -33.04 43.59 -45.98
N THR A 1076 -32.35 42.44 -45.92
CA THR A 1076 -31.35 42.06 -46.92
C THR A 1076 -31.98 42.03 -48.32
N GLY A 1077 -31.34 42.72 -49.27
CA GLY A 1077 -31.85 42.86 -50.65
C GLY A 1077 -32.61 44.16 -50.96
N THR A 1078 -33.03 44.94 -49.96
CA THR A 1078 -33.81 46.20 -50.19
C THR A 1078 -33.02 47.28 -50.94
N TYR A 1079 -31.72 47.39 -50.63
CA TYR A 1079 -30.79 48.35 -51.21
C TYR A 1079 -29.51 47.63 -51.64
N THR A 1080 -28.99 47.97 -52.82
CA THR A 1080 -27.71 47.45 -53.31
C THR A 1080 -26.50 48.20 -52.75
N GLY A 1081 -26.70 49.42 -52.25
CA GLY A 1081 -25.65 50.24 -51.64
C GLY A 1081 -26.15 51.62 -51.19
N LEU A 1082 -25.22 52.48 -50.77
CA LEU A 1082 -25.53 53.82 -50.24
C LEU A 1082 -26.22 54.71 -51.28
N VAL A 1083 -25.75 54.69 -52.53
CA VAL A 1083 -26.30 55.50 -53.63
C VAL A 1083 -27.73 55.06 -54.00
N ASP A 1084 -27.99 53.74 -54.02
CA ASP A 1084 -29.33 53.20 -54.27
C ASP A 1084 -30.30 53.55 -53.13
N CYS A 1085 -29.83 53.49 -51.87
CA CYS A 1085 -30.58 53.96 -50.70
C CYS A 1085 -30.95 55.45 -50.80
N ALA A 1086 -30.01 56.29 -51.24
CA ALA A 1086 -30.23 57.73 -51.43
C ALA A 1086 -31.27 58.00 -52.53
N ARG A 1087 -31.12 57.38 -53.70
CA ARG A 1087 -32.05 57.53 -54.82
C ARG A 1087 -33.46 57.14 -54.44
N LYS A 1088 -33.63 55.95 -53.82
CA LYS A 1088 -34.95 55.46 -53.39
C LYS A 1088 -35.56 56.32 -52.28
N THR A 1089 -34.76 56.77 -51.31
CA THR A 1089 -35.21 57.67 -50.23
C THR A 1089 -35.72 59.00 -50.78
N ILE A 1090 -34.98 59.63 -51.69
CA ILE A 1090 -35.38 60.91 -52.30
C ILE A 1090 -36.62 60.72 -53.17
N ALA A 1091 -36.70 59.62 -53.94
CA ALA A 1091 -37.84 59.33 -54.79
C ALA A 1091 -39.14 59.05 -54.00
N GLN A 1092 -39.05 58.41 -52.83
CA GLN A 1092 -40.20 58.02 -52.03
C GLN A 1092 -40.63 59.12 -51.03
N ASP A 1093 -39.68 59.75 -50.34
CA ASP A 1093 -39.96 60.63 -49.19
C ASP A 1093 -39.51 62.09 -49.42
N GLY A 1094 -38.95 62.39 -50.59
CA GLY A 1094 -38.44 63.72 -50.95
C GLY A 1094 -37.07 64.05 -50.36
N VAL A 1095 -36.45 65.13 -50.83
CA VAL A 1095 -35.10 65.57 -50.42
C VAL A 1095 -35.05 65.94 -48.93
N GLN A 1096 -36.14 66.47 -48.38
CA GLN A 1096 -36.24 66.83 -46.95
C GLN A 1096 -36.12 65.62 -46.02
N ALA A 1097 -36.36 64.39 -46.52
CA ALA A 1097 -36.21 63.17 -45.74
C ALA A 1097 -34.76 62.97 -45.24
N LEU A 1098 -33.76 63.47 -45.97
CA LEU A 1098 -32.35 63.41 -45.57
C LEU A 1098 -32.03 64.21 -44.30
N TRP A 1099 -32.93 65.10 -43.87
CA TRP A 1099 -32.76 65.91 -42.66
C TRP A 1099 -33.62 65.44 -41.48
N LYS A 1100 -34.32 64.30 -41.63
CA LYS A 1100 -35.10 63.70 -40.54
C LYS A 1100 -34.18 63.34 -39.37
N GLY A 1101 -34.56 63.77 -38.16
CA GLY A 1101 -33.76 63.56 -36.94
C GLY A 1101 -32.80 64.70 -36.60
N PHE A 1102 -32.72 65.77 -37.41
CA PHE A 1102 -31.88 66.94 -37.13
C PHE A 1102 -32.16 67.56 -35.74
N GLY A 1103 -33.43 67.82 -35.42
CA GLY A 1103 -33.83 68.42 -34.13
C GLY A 1103 -33.34 67.63 -32.91
N PRO A 1104 -33.67 66.33 -32.79
CA PRO A 1104 -33.14 65.49 -31.71
C PRO A 1104 -31.61 65.42 -31.65
N ALA A 1105 -30.92 65.40 -32.80
CA ALA A 1105 -29.46 65.39 -32.85
C ALA A 1105 -28.84 66.70 -32.32
N MET A 1106 -29.40 67.86 -32.68
CA MET A 1106 -28.98 69.14 -32.12
C MET A 1106 -29.26 69.23 -30.62
N GLY A 1107 -30.44 68.77 -30.18
CA GLY A 1107 -30.83 68.75 -28.77
C GLY A 1107 -29.95 67.85 -27.90
N ARG A 1108 -29.30 66.84 -28.50
CA ARG A 1108 -28.36 65.95 -27.81
C ARG A 1108 -27.00 66.60 -27.54
N ALA A 1109 -26.52 67.49 -28.42
CA ALA A 1109 -25.12 67.89 -28.48
C ALA A 1109 -24.59 68.48 -27.17
N PHE A 1110 -25.32 69.43 -26.57
CA PHE A 1110 -24.91 70.05 -25.31
C PHE A 1110 -25.09 69.15 -24.08
N PRO A 1111 -26.27 68.53 -23.84
CA PRO A 1111 -26.48 67.68 -22.67
C PRO A 1111 -25.55 66.47 -22.60
N ALA A 1112 -25.29 65.81 -23.74
CA ALA A 1112 -24.41 64.66 -23.77
C ALA A 1112 -22.96 65.04 -23.44
N ASN A 1113 -22.46 66.14 -24.00
CA ASN A 1113 -21.09 66.61 -23.73
C ASN A 1113 -20.91 67.08 -22.29
N ALA A 1114 -21.89 67.80 -21.73
CA ALA A 1114 -21.86 68.20 -20.32
C ALA A 1114 -21.81 66.98 -19.38
N ALA A 1115 -22.59 65.93 -19.69
CA ALA A 1115 -22.57 64.68 -18.93
C ALA A 1115 -21.21 63.96 -19.01
N THR A 1116 -20.56 63.96 -20.18
CA THR A 1116 -19.20 63.40 -20.34
C THR A 1116 -18.22 64.04 -19.35
N PHE A 1117 -18.14 65.37 -19.34
CA PHE A 1117 -17.20 66.09 -18.48
C PHE A 1117 -17.53 65.93 -17.00
N LEU A 1118 -18.81 65.95 -16.64
CA LEU A 1118 -19.24 65.67 -15.26
C LEU A 1118 -18.81 64.26 -14.82
N GLY A 1119 -18.95 63.25 -15.70
CA GLY A 1119 -18.53 61.88 -15.43
C GLY A 1119 -17.02 61.73 -15.26
N VAL A 1120 -16.22 62.41 -16.09
CA VAL A 1120 -14.76 62.44 -15.95
C VAL A 1120 -14.36 63.10 -14.62
N GLU A 1121 -14.94 64.25 -14.29
CA GLU A 1121 -14.56 65.00 -13.09
C GLU A 1121 -14.98 64.28 -11.79
N ALA A 1122 -16.21 63.77 -11.75
CA ALA A 1122 -16.71 63.04 -10.59
C ALA A 1122 -15.93 61.73 -10.36
N SER A 1123 -15.55 61.03 -11.41
CA SER A 1123 -14.75 59.80 -11.30
C SER A 1123 -13.32 60.09 -10.86
N ARG A 1124 -12.67 61.14 -11.38
CA ARG A 1124 -11.35 61.60 -10.89
C ARG A 1124 -11.40 61.98 -9.41
N TYR A 1125 -12.37 62.79 -9.01
CA TYR A 1125 -12.55 63.19 -7.61
C TYR A 1125 -12.71 61.98 -6.67
N VAL A 1126 -13.44 60.94 -7.09
CA VAL A 1126 -13.59 59.71 -6.30
C VAL A 1126 -12.30 58.88 -6.29
N MET A 1127 -11.62 58.75 -7.42
CA MET A 1127 -10.37 57.99 -7.51
C MET A 1127 -9.25 58.63 -6.70
N ASP A 1128 -9.12 59.95 -6.72
CA ASP A 1128 -8.10 60.69 -5.93
C ASP A 1128 -8.35 60.64 -4.42
N LYS A 1129 -9.56 60.27 -4.01
CA LYS A 1129 -9.91 60.06 -2.59
C LYS A 1129 -9.70 58.62 -2.13
N LEU A 1130 -9.67 57.66 -3.06
CA LEU A 1130 -9.55 56.23 -2.78
C LEU A 1130 -8.12 55.70 -3.02
N PHE A 1131 -7.36 56.33 -3.91
CA PHE A 1131 -6.01 55.96 -4.34
C PHE A 1131 -5.12 57.20 -4.44
#